data_AF-A0A0P1IR41-F1
#
_entry.id   AF-A0A0P1IR41-F1
#
_cell.length_a   1.000
_cell.length_b   1.000
_cell.length_c   1.000
_cell.angle_alpha   90.00
_cell.angle_beta   90.00
_cell.angle_gamma   90.00
#
_symmetry.space_group_name_H-M   'P 1'
#
loop_
_entity.id
_entity.type
_entity.pdbx_description
1 polymer ?
#
loop_
_entity_poly.entity_id
_entity_poly.type
_entity_poly.pdbx_seq_one_letter_code
_entity_poly.pdbx_strand_id
1 'polypeptide(L)'
;MSVIERATRKGAMALTAGTKAALFVIVIGAICRLLGPSVDWLVSWPDALVLPITEWVGLGVGWVLDVFKPIARFFSYLLNFPMSWASFVLGETPWPLVIGMVTALGWYLGGLRMALLGALGLGFVLLSGYWAEGMNTLALVAVSVPLALLSGLAIGVLAYEKPRVKNAVNVVLDVMQTVPTFAYLTPLLVLFGFGPVVGLIASAIYAAPPMARNVLLGLERVDDEVREAAVMSGATRRQQLFLVEIPSATTQIMVGVNQCLMAALSMVIIAAVIGGFDDIGWEVLLTMRKAQFGQSFLAGLVVVIFAIIIDRMSGKLAEPREKHSPKVVWSILAIAVASAIAFSLTGWNSSDVRAFDGVADAVDSGVGAFTASNGATLDALKNNAMFYGLLPLRIGLSDAVLPFTWGFKWTLTHTLMLYGVAVAIAGLLTWRGKPTAGLTTLIFVGMVEVGIAQLAWPFVLAGAGALGWVAGGQKLARFAVVLLVFILLTGLWERALLSLYLSGAAVFACAVVGGALGLWAAVSRTAWAILRPMCDLLQTIPLFVFLIPVLMFFQIGEFSAFLAICMYAVVPMIRYTRHGLVSAPEEIIEAARASGAGKWQEMFEIRGPYAAPTILLGLNQTILYAFAMLVIAALIGTTGLGQSIYLALGKADVGLGLTAGAAMAILALVADRLVQGFAEERRKALGL
;
A
#
# COMPACT_ATOMS: atom_id res chain seq x y z
N MET A 1 2.20 44.87 -7.58
CA MET A 1 2.25 45.08 -9.04
C MET A 1 1.28 44.09 -9.67
N SER A 2 0.15 44.58 -10.19
CA SER A 2 -1.06 43.78 -10.41
C SER A 2 -0.94 42.83 -11.59
N VAL A 3 -1.59 41.66 -11.48
CA VAL A 3 -1.63 40.58 -12.48
C VAL A 3 -2.10 41.05 -13.87
N ILE A 4 -2.83 42.17 -13.90
CA ILE A 4 -3.38 42.78 -15.12
C ILE A 4 -2.27 43.41 -15.98
N GLU A 5 -1.20 43.95 -15.38
CA GLU A 5 -0.11 44.61 -16.14
C GLU A 5 0.83 43.61 -16.83
N ARG A 6 0.83 42.33 -16.44
CA ARG A 6 1.55 41.27 -17.19
C ARG A 6 0.82 40.83 -18.46
N ALA A 7 -0.49 41.06 -18.55
CA ALA A 7 -1.30 40.58 -19.68
C ALA A 7 -1.12 41.43 -20.95
N THR A 8 -0.76 42.71 -20.81
CA THR A 8 -0.76 43.66 -21.93
C THR A 8 0.58 43.81 -22.65
N ARG A 9 1.66 43.16 -22.20
CA ARG A 9 3.02 43.31 -22.79
C ARG A 9 3.59 42.09 -23.54
N LYS A 10 2.83 41.01 -23.77
CA LYS A 10 3.28 39.85 -24.57
C LYS A 10 2.38 39.60 -25.79
N GLY A 11 2.50 40.47 -26.79
CA GLY A 11 1.94 40.32 -28.14
C GLY A 11 2.65 39.28 -29.02
N ALA A 12 3.10 38.16 -28.44
CA ALA A 12 3.51 36.97 -29.17
C ALA A 12 2.96 35.76 -28.40
N MET A 13 2.32 34.82 -29.08
CA MET A 13 1.81 33.56 -28.52
C MET A 13 2.91 32.82 -27.75
N ALA A 14 3.12 33.16 -26.48
CA ALA A 14 4.05 32.47 -25.63
C ALA A 14 3.41 31.14 -25.24
N LEU A 15 3.77 30.08 -25.96
CA LEU A 15 3.36 28.71 -25.67
C LEU A 15 3.54 28.40 -24.19
N THR A 16 2.49 27.88 -23.54
CA THR A 16 2.56 27.48 -22.13
C THR A 16 3.64 26.39 -21.95
N ALA A 17 4.17 26.25 -20.73
CA ALA A 17 5.15 25.20 -20.44
C ALA A 17 4.60 23.81 -20.79
N GLY A 18 3.32 23.55 -20.49
CA GLY A 18 2.63 22.32 -20.89
C GLY A 18 2.57 22.11 -22.40
N THR A 19 2.34 23.16 -23.19
CA THR A 19 2.26 23.03 -24.65
C THR A 19 3.64 22.71 -25.24
N LYS A 20 4.70 23.34 -24.73
CA LYS A 20 6.09 23.04 -25.14
C LYS A 20 6.48 21.61 -24.77
N ALA A 21 6.14 21.18 -23.56
CA ALA A 21 6.42 19.84 -23.06
C ALA A 21 5.70 18.77 -23.89
N ALA A 22 4.41 18.96 -24.19
CA ALA A 22 3.65 18.03 -25.01
C ALA A 22 4.16 17.97 -26.46
N LEU A 23 4.52 19.12 -27.05
CA LEU A 23 5.13 19.16 -28.39
C LEU A 23 6.44 18.37 -28.43
N PHE A 24 7.31 18.54 -27.42
CA PHE A 24 8.57 17.81 -27.30
C PHE A 24 8.37 16.29 -27.27
N VAL A 25 7.40 15.82 -26.48
CA VAL A 25 7.06 14.38 -26.38
C VAL A 25 6.51 13.84 -27.71
N ILE A 26 5.65 14.61 -28.39
CA ILE A 26 5.13 14.21 -29.71
C ILE A 26 6.25 14.10 -30.74
N VAL A 27 7.18 15.07 -30.77
CA VAL A 27 8.32 15.04 -31.70
C VAL A 27 9.18 13.81 -31.45
N ILE A 28 9.51 13.52 -30.18
CA ILE A 28 10.28 12.31 -29.84
C ILE A 28 9.50 11.05 -30.18
N GLY A 29 8.21 10.98 -29.88
CA GLY A 29 7.36 9.86 -30.24
C GLY A 29 7.31 9.61 -31.75
N ALA A 30 7.19 10.67 -32.54
CA ALA A 30 7.21 10.58 -34.00
C ALA A 30 8.58 10.08 -34.52
N ILE A 31 9.68 10.58 -33.96
CA ILE A 31 11.03 10.11 -34.30
C ILE A 31 11.19 8.63 -33.94
N CYS A 32 10.80 8.22 -32.74
CA CYS A 32 10.85 6.82 -32.31
C CYS A 32 9.98 5.91 -33.19
N ARG A 33 8.80 6.38 -33.63
CA ARG A 33 7.92 5.61 -34.51
C ARG A 33 8.48 5.49 -35.92
N LEU A 34 9.08 6.54 -36.45
CA LEU A 34 9.69 6.56 -37.79
C LEU A 34 10.96 5.70 -37.84
N LEU A 35 11.81 5.77 -36.82
CA LEU A 35 13.07 5.05 -36.75
C LEU A 35 12.91 3.62 -36.19
N GLY A 36 11.85 3.34 -35.44
CA GLY A 36 11.62 2.06 -34.76
C GLY A 36 11.80 0.83 -35.65
N PRO A 37 11.20 0.76 -36.86
CA PRO A 37 11.35 -0.39 -37.76
C PRO A 37 12.78 -0.62 -38.28
N SER A 38 13.62 0.41 -38.23
CA SER A 38 15.02 0.35 -38.67
C SER A 38 16.02 0.19 -37.52
N VAL A 39 15.55 0.32 -36.28
CA VAL A 39 16.40 0.56 -35.11
C VAL A 39 15.81 -0.16 -33.90
N ASP A 40 16.08 -1.46 -33.79
CA ASP A 40 15.53 -2.33 -32.73
C ASP A 40 15.90 -1.85 -31.31
N TRP A 41 17.06 -1.19 -31.13
CA TRP A 41 17.52 -0.68 -29.84
C TRP A 41 16.66 0.46 -29.25
N LEU A 42 15.75 1.04 -30.05
CA LEU A 42 14.79 2.04 -29.55
C LEU A 42 13.67 1.41 -28.73
N VAL A 43 13.27 0.18 -29.06
CA VAL A 43 12.17 -0.53 -28.40
C VAL A 43 12.71 -1.43 -27.30
N SER A 44 13.67 -2.29 -27.62
CA SER A 44 14.35 -3.15 -26.66
C SER A 44 15.73 -2.57 -26.32
N TRP A 45 16.01 -2.36 -25.03
CA TRP A 45 17.33 -1.96 -24.60
C TRP A 45 18.35 -3.07 -24.93
N PRO A 46 19.46 -2.78 -25.66
CA PRO A 46 20.42 -3.81 -26.04
C PRO A 46 21.07 -4.47 -24.84
N ASP A 47 21.17 -5.81 -24.87
CA ASP A 47 21.84 -6.58 -23.82
C ASP A 47 23.30 -6.15 -23.61
N ALA A 48 23.99 -5.70 -24.67
CA ALA A 48 25.36 -5.17 -24.58
C ALA A 48 25.49 -3.85 -23.79
N LEU A 49 24.40 -3.09 -23.67
CA LEU A 49 24.34 -1.85 -22.89
C LEU A 49 23.75 -2.07 -21.49
N VAL A 50 23.30 -3.28 -21.18
CA VAL A 50 22.89 -3.64 -19.82
C VAL A 50 24.15 -3.69 -18.97
N LEU A 51 24.17 -2.85 -17.93
CA LEU A 51 25.23 -2.92 -16.94
C LEU A 51 24.91 -4.07 -15.98
N PRO A 52 25.90 -4.88 -15.57
CA PRO A 52 25.71 -5.97 -14.60
C PRO A 52 25.55 -5.43 -13.16
N ILE A 53 24.65 -4.45 -12.99
CA ILE A 53 24.36 -3.80 -11.70
C ILE A 53 23.79 -4.82 -10.72
N THR A 54 22.98 -5.77 -11.18
CA THR A 54 22.46 -6.87 -10.35
C THR A 54 23.61 -7.68 -9.74
N GLU A 55 24.63 -8.00 -10.54
CA GLU A 55 25.83 -8.72 -10.08
C GLU A 55 26.69 -7.84 -9.18
N TRP A 56 26.91 -6.57 -9.52
CA TRP A 56 27.69 -5.65 -8.69
C TRP A 56 27.03 -5.39 -7.34
N VAL A 57 25.71 -5.22 -7.32
CA VAL A 57 24.92 -5.12 -6.08
C VAL A 57 24.99 -6.44 -5.33
N GLY A 58 24.85 -7.59 -6.00
CA GLY A 58 24.97 -8.90 -5.39
C GLY A 58 26.33 -9.15 -4.73
N LEU A 59 27.43 -8.82 -5.42
CA LEU A 59 28.80 -8.96 -4.91
C LEU A 59 29.08 -7.95 -3.79
N GLY A 60 28.74 -6.68 -4.00
CA GLY A 60 28.99 -5.61 -3.04
C GLY A 60 28.18 -5.79 -1.76
N VAL A 61 26.87 -6.01 -1.89
CA VAL A 61 26.01 -6.28 -0.74
C VAL A 61 26.36 -7.63 -0.14
N GLY A 62 26.60 -8.68 -0.93
CA GLY A 62 27.00 -10.00 -0.44
C GLY A 62 28.22 -9.93 0.49
N TRP A 63 29.27 -9.22 0.08
CA TRP A 63 30.45 -8.98 0.92
C TRP A 63 30.08 -8.29 2.24
N VAL A 64 29.25 -7.25 2.20
CA VAL A 64 28.76 -6.57 3.41
C VAL A 64 27.97 -7.55 4.29
N LEU A 65 27.05 -8.32 3.71
CA LEU A 65 26.24 -9.26 4.47
C LEU A 65 27.11 -10.32 5.13
N ASP A 66 28.12 -10.85 4.45
CA ASP A 66 29.03 -11.84 5.04
C ASP A 66 29.82 -11.30 6.23
N VAL A 67 30.19 -10.02 6.22
CA VAL A 67 30.82 -9.35 7.38
C VAL A 67 29.85 -9.24 8.55
N PHE A 68 28.59 -8.87 8.30
CA PHE A 68 27.58 -8.71 9.35
C PHE A 68 26.92 -10.03 9.79
N LYS A 69 27.03 -11.09 9.00
CA LYS A 69 26.36 -12.37 9.22
C LYS A 69 26.66 -12.98 10.59
N PRO A 70 27.91 -13.01 11.10
CA PRO A 70 28.17 -13.54 12.45
C PRO A 70 27.43 -12.75 13.54
N ILE A 71 27.42 -11.42 13.43
CA ILE A 71 26.71 -10.53 14.37
C ILE A 71 25.20 -10.76 14.25
N ALA A 72 24.68 -10.82 13.02
CA ALA A 72 23.28 -11.10 12.75
C ALA A 72 22.84 -12.46 13.33
N ARG A 73 23.66 -13.51 13.18
CA ARG A 73 23.39 -14.83 13.74
C ARG A 73 23.46 -14.86 15.25
N PHE A 74 24.35 -14.09 15.86
CA PHE A 74 24.38 -13.89 17.30
C PHE A 74 23.08 -13.22 17.80
N PHE A 75 22.60 -12.18 17.12
CA PHE A 75 21.30 -11.58 17.43
C PHE A 75 20.14 -12.55 17.20
N SER A 76 20.17 -13.36 16.13
CA SER A 76 19.16 -14.41 15.93
C SER A 76 19.12 -15.40 17.09
N TYR A 77 20.28 -15.81 17.58
CA TYR A 77 20.39 -16.69 18.75
C TYR A 77 19.81 -16.01 20.00
N LEU A 78 20.16 -14.75 20.25
CA LEU A 78 19.65 -13.99 21.39
C LEU A 78 18.12 -13.82 21.32
N LEU A 79 17.57 -13.51 20.15
CA LEU A 79 16.13 -13.34 19.94
C LEU A 79 15.36 -14.67 19.91
N ASN A 80 16.04 -15.80 19.67
CA ASN A 80 15.42 -17.11 19.78
C ASN A 80 14.99 -17.41 21.22
N PHE A 81 15.71 -16.92 22.24
CA PHE A 81 15.35 -17.11 23.64
C PHE A 81 13.99 -16.50 24.02
N PRO A 82 13.73 -15.19 23.87
CA PRO A 82 12.42 -14.63 24.18
C PRO A 82 11.32 -15.16 23.24
N MET A 83 11.65 -15.52 22.00
CA MET A 83 10.68 -16.11 21.07
C MET A 83 10.23 -17.50 21.52
N SER A 84 11.17 -18.40 21.80
CA SER A 84 10.87 -19.74 22.30
C SER A 84 10.16 -19.70 23.65
N TRP A 85 10.55 -18.77 24.53
CA TRP A 85 9.84 -18.56 25.79
C TRP A 85 8.41 -18.07 25.58
N ALA A 86 8.19 -17.10 24.69
CA ALA A 86 6.84 -16.61 24.38
C ALA A 86 5.97 -17.69 23.75
N SER A 87 6.51 -18.49 22.82
CA SER A 87 5.82 -19.62 22.19
C SER A 87 5.50 -20.71 23.21
N PHE A 88 6.45 -21.06 24.09
CA PHE A 88 6.22 -22.01 25.18
C PHE A 88 5.13 -21.51 26.14
N VAL A 89 5.25 -20.27 26.63
CA VAL A 89 4.27 -19.70 27.58
C VAL A 89 2.87 -19.67 26.96
N LEU A 90 2.72 -19.21 25.71
CA LEU A 90 1.39 -19.14 25.09
C LEU A 90 0.86 -20.50 24.63
N GLY A 91 1.72 -21.39 24.15
CA GLY A 91 1.34 -22.71 23.64
C GLY A 91 1.00 -23.71 24.73
N GLU A 92 1.76 -23.73 25.84
CA GLU A 92 1.53 -24.66 26.95
C GLU A 92 0.50 -24.14 27.96
N THR A 93 0.20 -22.84 27.95
CA THR A 93 -0.85 -22.31 28.82
C THR A 93 -2.21 -22.82 28.36
N PRO A 94 -3.02 -23.45 29.25
CA PRO A 94 -4.36 -23.90 28.90
C PRO A 94 -5.19 -22.74 28.35
N TRP A 95 -5.86 -22.97 27.22
CA TRP A 95 -6.68 -21.96 26.54
C TRP A 95 -7.69 -21.24 27.46
N PRO A 96 -8.34 -21.87 28.48
CA PRO A 96 -9.30 -21.14 29.33
C PRO A 96 -8.61 -20.03 30.11
N LEU A 97 -7.34 -20.25 30.50
CA LEU A 97 -6.56 -19.27 31.24
C LEU A 97 -6.20 -18.08 30.35
N VAL A 98 -5.79 -18.31 29.10
CA VAL A 98 -5.48 -17.23 28.14
C VAL A 98 -6.72 -16.37 27.87
N ILE A 99 -7.87 -17.02 27.58
CA ILE A 99 -9.15 -16.31 27.38
C ILE A 99 -9.53 -15.54 28.63
N GLY A 100 -9.42 -16.15 29.79
CA GLY A 100 -9.71 -15.52 31.08
C GLY A 100 -8.83 -14.31 31.37
N MET A 101 -7.53 -14.40 31.13
CA MET A 101 -6.58 -13.29 31.33
C MET A 101 -6.90 -12.11 30.41
N VAL A 102 -7.15 -12.36 29.12
CA VAL A 102 -7.47 -11.30 28.15
C VAL A 102 -8.85 -10.69 28.45
N THR A 103 -9.82 -11.51 28.87
CA THR A 103 -11.16 -11.04 29.29
C THR A 103 -11.07 -10.16 30.55
N ALA A 104 -10.27 -10.60 31.54
CA ALA A 104 -10.03 -9.86 32.78
C ALA A 104 -9.30 -8.54 32.51
N LEU A 105 -8.32 -8.54 31.60
CA LEU A 105 -7.65 -7.32 31.12
C LEU A 105 -8.66 -6.40 30.41
N GLY A 106 -9.51 -6.93 29.54
CA GLY A 106 -10.59 -6.18 28.89
C GLY A 106 -11.51 -5.49 29.89
N TRP A 107 -11.98 -6.22 30.90
CA TRP A 107 -12.78 -5.64 31.98
C TRP A 107 -12.04 -4.52 32.72
N TYR A 108 -10.77 -4.75 33.04
CA TYR A 108 -9.93 -3.79 33.73
C TYR A 108 -9.77 -2.49 32.92
N LEU A 109 -9.64 -2.57 31.59
CA LEU A 109 -9.41 -1.43 30.72
C LEU A 109 -10.67 -0.67 30.30
N GLY A 110 -11.77 -1.37 29.97
CA GLY A 110 -12.96 -0.74 29.40
C GLY A 110 -14.27 -1.45 29.71
N GLY A 111 -14.32 -2.18 30.83
CA GLY A 111 -15.54 -2.79 31.37
C GLY A 111 -16.10 -3.91 30.50
N LEU A 112 -17.43 -4.06 30.52
CA LEU A 112 -18.13 -5.20 29.91
C LEU A 112 -17.86 -5.32 28.39
N ARG A 113 -17.85 -4.19 27.67
CA ARG A 113 -17.67 -4.22 26.20
C ARG A 113 -16.30 -4.78 25.80
N MET A 114 -15.25 -4.38 26.52
CA MET A 114 -13.89 -4.86 26.26
C MET A 114 -13.68 -6.28 26.78
N ALA A 115 -14.30 -6.64 27.90
CA ALA A 115 -14.30 -8.02 28.39
C ALA A 115 -14.97 -8.98 27.39
N LEU A 116 -16.17 -8.63 26.89
CA LEU A 116 -16.88 -9.40 25.88
C LEU A 116 -16.10 -9.51 24.57
N LEU A 117 -15.42 -8.43 24.14
CA LEU A 117 -14.55 -8.47 22.98
C LEU A 117 -13.43 -9.50 23.14
N GLY A 118 -12.77 -9.53 24.31
CA GLY A 118 -11.73 -10.52 24.61
C GLY A 118 -12.27 -11.95 24.65
N ALA A 119 -13.38 -12.16 25.37
CA ALA A 119 -13.99 -13.48 25.55
C ALA A 119 -14.53 -14.06 24.22
N LEU A 120 -15.31 -13.28 23.48
CA LEU A 120 -15.90 -13.72 22.20
C LEU A 120 -14.85 -13.81 21.10
N GLY A 121 -13.89 -12.88 21.06
CA GLY A 121 -12.84 -12.87 20.06
C GLY A 121 -11.92 -14.09 20.20
N LEU A 122 -11.35 -14.33 21.38
CA LEU A 122 -10.52 -15.53 21.58
C LEU A 122 -11.35 -16.82 21.59
N GLY A 123 -12.61 -16.76 22.02
CA GLY A 123 -13.55 -17.86 21.88
C GLY A 123 -13.76 -18.24 20.41
N PHE A 124 -13.89 -17.27 19.52
CA PHE A 124 -13.94 -17.52 18.08
C PHE A 124 -12.65 -18.19 17.59
N VAL A 125 -11.47 -17.68 17.98
CA VAL A 125 -10.18 -18.27 17.59
C VAL A 125 -10.08 -19.73 18.02
N LEU A 126 -10.50 -20.07 19.24
CA LEU A 126 -10.56 -21.46 19.70
C LEU A 126 -11.52 -22.31 18.85
N LEU A 127 -12.75 -21.83 18.65
CA LEU A 127 -13.78 -22.55 17.87
C LEU A 127 -13.39 -22.74 16.40
N SER A 128 -12.48 -21.90 15.90
CA SER A 128 -11.98 -21.91 14.53
C SER A 128 -10.97 -23.01 14.23
N GLY A 129 -10.41 -23.67 15.25
CA GLY A 129 -9.39 -24.71 15.07
C GLY A 129 -7.97 -24.17 14.95
N TYR A 130 -7.78 -22.87 14.81
CA TYR A 130 -6.47 -22.24 14.63
C TYR A 130 -5.87 -21.66 15.93
N TRP A 131 -6.10 -22.34 17.05
CA TRP A 131 -5.59 -21.88 18.35
C TRP A 131 -4.06 -21.94 18.41
N ALA A 132 -3.46 -23.07 18.01
CA ALA A 132 -2.01 -23.28 18.10
C ALA A 132 -1.24 -22.32 17.18
N GLU A 133 -1.68 -22.23 15.92
CA GLU A 133 -1.16 -21.32 14.91
C GLU A 133 -1.32 -19.86 15.35
N GLY A 134 -2.45 -19.57 16.01
CA GLY A 134 -2.75 -18.27 16.60
C GLY A 134 -1.81 -17.90 17.75
N MET A 135 -1.50 -18.84 18.64
CA MET A 135 -0.54 -18.61 19.74
C MET A 135 0.89 -18.42 19.22
N ASN A 136 1.31 -19.17 18.20
CA ASN A 136 2.61 -18.96 17.53
C ASN A 136 2.70 -17.56 16.90
N THR A 137 1.62 -17.12 16.26
CA THR A 137 1.51 -15.77 15.70
C THR A 137 1.61 -14.70 16.80
N LEU A 138 0.86 -14.86 17.90
CA LEU A 138 0.91 -13.94 19.03
C LEU A 138 2.28 -13.92 19.70
N ALA A 139 2.99 -15.05 19.79
CA ALA A 139 4.34 -15.11 20.32
C ALA A 139 5.32 -14.28 19.46
N LEU A 140 5.25 -14.40 18.13
CA LEU A 140 6.04 -13.60 17.20
C LEU A 140 5.74 -12.09 17.36
N VAL A 141 4.46 -11.73 17.47
CA VAL A 141 4.02 -10.33 17.66
C VAL A 141 4.46 -9.80 19.02
N ALA A 142 4.34 -10.59 20.09
CA ALA A 142 4.68 -10.22 21.46
C ALA A 142 6.17 -9.86 21.62
N VAL A 143 7.05 -10.44 20.80
CA VAL A 143 8.48 -10.12 20.83
C VAL A 143 8.87 -9.06 19.78
N SER A 144 8.28 -9.10 18.57
CA SER A 144 8.60 -8.12 17.51
C SER A 144 8.10 -6.71 17.82
N VAL A 145 6.90 -6.57 18.41
CA VAL A 145 6.30 -5.26 18.69
C VAL A 145 7.13 -4.46 19.70
N PRO A 146 7.52 -4.98 20.88
CA PRO A 146 8.37 -4.22 21.80
C PRO A 146 9.69 -3.78 21.14
N LEU A 147 10.30 -4.64 20.32
CA LEU A 147 11.51 -4.31 19.58
C LEU A 147 11.28 -3.15 18.60
N ALA A 148 10.15 -3.15 17.88
CA ALA A 148 9.75 -2.09 16.96
C ALA A 148 9.42 -0.78 17.69
N LEU A 149 8.71 -0.85 18.82
CA LEU A 149 8.35 0.31 19.64
C LEU A 149 9.59 0.98 20.23
N LEU A 150 10.52 0.19 20.78
CA LEU A 150 11.76 0.69 21.37
C LEU A 150 12.66 1.31 20.30
N SER A 151 12.86 0.63 19.17
CA SER A 151 13.68 1.14 18.07
C SER A 151 13.04 2.38 17.41
N GLY A 152 11.73 2.35 17.16
CA GLY A 152 10.99 3.48 16.61
C GLY A 152 11.02 4.71 17.53
N LEU A 153 10.76 4.53 18.84
CA LEU A 153 10.86 5.59 19.84
C LEU A 153 12.27 6.19 19.87
N ALA A 154 13.30 5.35 19.91
CA ALA A 154 14.69 5.80 19.92
C ALA A 154 15.04 6.60 18.66
N ILE A 155 14.64 6.12 17.47
CA ILE A 155 14.89 6.81 16.19
C ILE A 155 14.14 8.15 16.14
N GLY A 156 12.88 8.19 16.58
CA GLY A 156 12.06 9.41 16.60
C GLY A 156 12.61 10.48 17.55
N VAL A 157 12.97 10.09 18.77
CA VAL A 157 13.61 11.00 19.75
C VAL A 157 14.97 11.47 19.25
N LEU A 158 15.78 10.59 18.66
CA LEU A 158 17.09 10.95 18.10
C LEU A 158 16.96 11.99 16.96
N ALA A 159 15.99 11.80 16.07
CA ALA A 159 15.74 12.72 14.95
C ALA A 159 15.28 14.10 15.47
N TYR A 160 14.50 14.12 16.54
CA TYR A 160 14.04 15.34 17.18
C TYR A 160 15.17 16.09 17.91
N GLU A 161 15.97 15.40 18.73
CA GLU A 161 17.09 16.01 19.49
C GLU A 161 18.25 16.48 18.60
N LYS A 162 18.46 15.83 17.44
CA LYS A 162 19.58 16.13 16.54
C LYS A 162 19.07 16.60 15.18
N PRO A 163 18.87 17.92 14.96
CA PRO A 163 18.44 18.48 13.68
C PRO A 163 19.33 18.07 12.49
N ARG A 164 20.63 17.84 12.73
CA ARG A 164 21.58 17.35 11.72
C ARG A 164 21.26 15.94 11.21
N VAL A 165 20.67 15.09 12.07
CA VAL A 165 20.36 13.69 11.78
C VAL A 165 18.93 13.54 11.26
N LYS A 166 18.01 14.47 11.61
CA LYS A 166 16.60 14.48 11.20
C LYS A 166 16.39 14.18 9.71
N ASN A 167 17.09 14.92 8.84
CA ASN A 167 16.91 14.77 7.40
C ASN A 167 17.36 13.39 6.90
N ALA A 168 18.46 12.86 7.42
CA ALA A 168 18.93 11.53 7.08
C ALA A 168 17.95 10.44 7.57
N VAL A 169 17.44 10.57 8.80
CA VAL A 169 16.43 9.64 9.35
C VAL A 169 15.16 9.65 8.50
N ASN A 170 14.62 10.82 8.17
CA ASN A 170 13.42 10.91 7.33
C ASN A 170 13.62 10.21 5.98
N VAL A 171 14.78 10.39 5.35
CA VAL A 171 15.09 9.69 4.08
C VAL A 171 15.12 8.17 4.28
N VAL A 172 15.75 7.67 5.35
CA VAL A 172 15.78 6.22 5.64
C VAL A 172 14.37 5.69 5.89
N LEU A 173 13.56 6.40 6.69
CA LEU A 173 12.19 6.02 6.98
C LEU A 173 11.32 6.03 5.72
N ASP A 174 11.48 7.04 4.85
CA ASP A 174 10.77 7.12 3.57
C ASP A 174 11.17 5.95 2.65
N VAL A 175 12.46 5.58 2.59
CA VAL A 175 12.92 4.42 1.82
C VAL A 175 12.34 3.12 2.37
N MET A 176 12.35 2.92 3.70
CA MET A 176 11.77 1.72 4.33
C MET A 176 10.26 1.58 4.07
N GLN A 177 9.55 2.69 3.89
CA GLN A 177 8.11 2.70 3.61
C GLN A 177 7.77 2.62 2.12
N THR A 178 8.72 2.90 1.24
CA THR A 178 8.49 2.92 -0.22
C THR A 178 9.07 1.69 -0.93
N VAL A 179 10.14 1.09 -0.40
CA VAL A 179 10.71 -0.15 -0.93
C VAL A 179 9.79 -1.31 -0.54
N PRO A 180 9.34 -2.12 -1.50
CA PRO A 180 8.49 -3.26 -1.21
C PRO A 180 9.17 -4.25 -0.26
N THR A 181 8.42 -4.76 0.71
CA THR A 181 8.99 -5.58 1.78
C THR A 181 9.81 -6.75 1.28
N PHE A 182 9.30 -7.51 0.31
CA PHE A 182 9.98 -8.68 -0.26
C PHE A 182 11.39 -8.38 -0.81
N ALA A 183 11.66 -7.15 -1.25
CA ALA A 183 12.98 -6.80 -1.78
C ALA A 183 14.07 -6.83 -0.70
N TYR A 184 13.77 -6.37 0.51
CA TYR A 184 14.71 -6.43 1.63
C TYR A 184 14.57 -7.73 2.45
N LEU A 185 13.56 -8.55 2.21
CA LEU A 185 13.46 -9.87 2.84
C LEU A 185 14.59 -10.82 2.41
N THR A 186 15.04 -10.75 1.17
CA THR A 186 16.15 -11.57 0.66
C THR A 186 17.45 -11.36 1.44
N PRO A 187 17.99 -10.13 1.62
CA PRO A 187 19.18 -9.94 2.45
C PRO A 187 18.94 -10.28 3.93
N LEU A 188 17.74 -10.06 4.46
CA LEU A 188 17.39 -10.48 5.83
C LEU A 188 17.51 -12.01 6.00
N LEU A 189 16.99 -12.78 5.03
CA LEU A 189 17.10 -14.24 5.03
C LEU A 189 18.55 -14.71 4.93
N VAL A 190 19.39 -14.04 4.13
CA VAL A 190 20.82 -14.38 4.03
C VAL A 190 21.55 -14.11 5.36
N LEU A 191 21.29 -12.97 5.99
CA LEU A 191 21.89 -12.57 7.28
C LEU A 191 21.45 -13.47 8.43
N PHE A 192 20.13 -13.56 8.66
CA PHE A 192 19.55 -14.13 9.86
C PHE A 192 19.15 -15.60 9.70
N GLY A 193 18.94 -16.06 8.47
CA GLY A 193 18.62 -17.45 8.12
C GLY A 193 17.16 -17.72 7.82
N PHE A 194 16.81 -19.00 7.91
CA PHE A 194 15.43 -19.46 7.96
C PHE A 194 15.04 -19.63 9.43
N GLY A 195 13.81 -19.26 9.77
CA GLY A 195 13.28 -19.43 11.12
C GLY A 195 12.38 -18.27 11.58
N PRO A 196 11.55 -18.48 12.63
CA PRO A 196 10.57 -17.49 13.08
C PRO A 196 11.21 -16.16 13.48
N VAL A 197 12.47 -16.21 13.93
CA VAL A 197 13.26 -15.05 14.32
C VAL A 197 13.48 -14.07 13.16
N VAL A 198 13.64 -14.58 11.93
CA VAL A 198 13.79 -13.69 10.76
C VAL A 198 12.47 -12.98 10.44
N GLY A 199 11.34 -13.70 10.57
CA GLY A 199 10.00 -13.11 10.47
C GLY A 199 9.75 -12.04 11.53
N LEU A 200 10.16 -12.30 12.78
CA LEU A 200 10.11 -11.36 13.89
C LEU A 200 10.94 -10.10 13.62
N ILE A 201 12.18 -10.26 13.13
CA ILE A 201 13.06 -9.13 12.79
C ILE A 201 12.48 -8.33 11.62
N ALA A 202 12.00 -9.00 10.58
CA ALA A 202 11.35 -8.36 9.44
C ALA A 202 10.11 -7.56 9.86
N SER A 203 9.29 -8.12 10.76
CA SER A 203 8.17 -7.45 11.38
C SER A 203 8.58 -6.22 12.18
N ALA A 204 9.62 -6.32 13.01
CA ALA A 204 10.11 -5.20 13.79
C ALA A 204 10.66 -4.05 12.91
N ILE A 205 11.41 -4.39 11.86
CA ILE A 205 11.95 -3.43 10.89
C ILE A 205 10.81 -2.73 10.13
N TYR A 206 9.79 -3.46 9.70
CA TYR A 206 8.64 -2.89 9.00
C TYR A 206 7.77 -1.99 9.89
N ALA A 207 7.63 -2.34 11.17
CA ALA A 207 6.78 -1.64 12.12
C ALA A 207 7.44 -0.43 12.81
N ALA A 208 8.77 -0.32 12.82
CA ALA A 208 9.48 0.79 13.48
C ALA A 208 9.26 2.19 12.82
N PRO A 209 9.22 2.34 11.48
CA PRO A 209 9.03 3.64 10.83
C PRO A 209 7.77 4.43 11.23
N PRO A 210 6.55 3.86 11.29
CA PRO A 210 5.38 4.60 11.74
C PRO A 210 5.53 5.08 13.19
N MET A 211 6.15 4.29 14.07
CA MET A 211 6.42 4.73 15.45
C MET A 211 7.39 5.92 15.48
N ALA A 212 8.53 5.81 14.77
CA ALA A 212 9.53 6.88 14.71
C ALA A 212 8.95 8.21 14.19
N ARG A 213 8.13 8.15 13.15
CA ARG A 213 7.51 9.34 12.55
C ARG A 213 6.49 9.99 13.48
N ASN A 214 5.67 9.19 14.15
CA ASN A 214 4.68 9.71 15.11
C ASN A 214 5.33 10.32 16.35
N VAL A 215 6.43 9.75 16.84
CA VAL A 215 7.21 10.31 17.95
C VAL A 215 7.82 11.65 17.54
N LEU A 216 8.48 11.72 16.38
CA LEU A 216 9.06 12.96 15.86
C LEU A 216 8.00 14.07 15.71
N LEU A 217 6.88 13.76 15.04
CA LEU A 217 5.78 14.70 14.85
C LEU A 217 5.11 15.11 16.17
N GLY A 218 4.98 14.20 17.12
CA GLY A 218 4.40 14.48 18.43
C GLY A 218 5.23 15.48 19.22
N LEU A 219 6.56 15.28 19.25
CA LEU A 219 7.49 16.18 19.94
C LEU A 219 7.57 17.55 19.24
N GLU A 220 7.47 17.60 17.91
CA GLU A 220 7.45 18.87 17.16
C GLU A 220 6.16 19.68 17.35
N ARG A 221 5.05 19.03 17.70
CA ARG A 221 3.76 19.67 17.94
C ARG A 221 3.56 20.18 19.37
N VAL A 222 4.50 19.93 20.27
CA VAL A 222 4.43 20.48 21.64
C VAL A 222 4.56 22.00 21.56
N ASP A 223 3.60 22.71 22.13
CA ASP A 223 3.55 24.18 22.12
C ASP A 223 4.82 24.79 22.74
N ASP A 224 5.33 25.85 22.11
CA ASP A 224 6.57 26.50 22.57
C ASP A 224 6.41 27.12 23.97
N GLU A 225 5.20 27.57 24.34
CA GLU A 225 4.89 28.06 25.69
C GLU A 225 5.14 27.01 26.78
N VAL A 226 4.82 25.74 26.50
CA VAL A 226 5.05 24.62 27.43
C VAL A 226 6.55 24.36 27.60
N ARG A 227 7.32 24.49 26.52
CA ARG A 227 8.78 24.38 26.56
C ARG A 227 9.42 25.52 27.32
N GLU A 228 9.00 26.75 27.06
CA GLU A 228 9.52 27.94 27.72
C GLU A 228 9.25 27.90 29.23
N ALA A 229 8.05 27.49 29.64
CA ALA A 229 7.71 27.30 31.05
C ALA A 229 8.64 26.29 31.76
N ALA A 230 9.01 25.19 31.08
CA ALA A 230 9.96 24.21 31.61
C ALA A 230 11.37 24.80 31.78
N VAL A 231 11.84 25.58 30.80
CA VAL A 231 13.15 26.26 30.86
C VAL A 231 13.16 27.29 31.97
N MET A 232 12.10 28.09 32.12
CA MET A 232 11.94 29.07 33.20
C MET A 232 11.91 28.43 34.59
N SER A 233 11.44 27.18 34.67
CA SER A 233 11.45 26.38 35.91
C SER A 233 12.81 25.72 36.21
N GLY A 234 13.85 25.97 35.41
CA GLY A 234 15.18 25.42 35.59
C GLY A 234 15.35 23.97 35.13
N ALA A 235 14.44 23.46 34.28
CA ALA A 235 14.53 22.10 33.77
C ALA A 235 15.75 21.93 32.84
N THR A 236 16.59 20.93 33.13
CA THR A 236 17.65 20.48 32.21
C THR A 236 17.05 19.89 30.93
N ARG A 237 17.81 19.80 29.82
CA ARG A 237 17.30 19.23 28.55
C ARG A 237 16.72 17.81 28.71
N ARG A 238 17.32 16.97 29.57
CA ARG A 238 16.77 15.64 29.87
C ARG A 238 15.45 15.72 30.63
N GLN A 239 15.33 16.62 31.60
CA GLN A 239 14.07 16.84 32.32
C GLN A 239 13.00 17.41 31.39
N GLN A 240 13.35 18.38 30.54
CA GLN A 240 12.46 18.93 29.53
C GLN A 240 11.91 17.82 28.60
N LEU A 241 12.79 16.98 28.05
CA LEU A 241 12.38 15.90 27.16
C LEU A 241 11.48 14.86 27.87
N PHE A 242 11.94 14.31 28.99
CA PHE A 242 11.27 13.16 29.63
C PHE A 242 10.10 13.54 30.53
N LEU A 243 10.11 14.74 31.14
CA LEU A 243 9.06 15.17 32.09
C LEU A 243 8.05 16.13 31.49
N VAL A 244 8.34 16.76 30.35
CA VAL A 244 7.47 17.77 29.73
C VAL A 244 7.07 17.39 28.31
N GLU A 245 8.04 17.24 27.40
CA GLU A 245 7.75 17.04 25.97
C GLU A 245 7.16 15.67 25.66
N ILE A 246 7.74 14.57 26.17
CA ILE A 246 7.20 13.21 25.96
C ILE A 246 5.79 13.07 26.57
N PRO A 247 5.55 13.47 27.83
CA PRO A 247 4.20 13.46 28.40
C PRO A 247 3.18 14.27 27.57
N SER A 248 3.56 15.46 27.13
CA SER A 248 2.69 16.32 26.30
C SER A 248 2.40 15.71 24.92
N ALA A 249 3.35 14.94 24.37
CA ALA A 249 3.23 14.27 23.08
C ALA A 249 2.56 12.88 23.15
N THR A 250 2.15 12.39 24.34
CA THR A 250 1.69 11.01 24.56
C THR A 250 0.57 10.60 23.61
N THR A 251 -0.39 11.47 23.33
CA THR A 251 -1.50 11.15 22.41
C THR A 251 -0.99 10.78 21.01
N GLN A 252 -0.04 11.56 20.47
CA GLN A 252 0.55 11.26 19.17
C GLN A 252 1.46 10.03 19.22
N ILE A 253 2.21 9.85 20.31
CA ILE A 253 3.05 8.66 20.50
C ILE A 253 2.18 7.40 20.54
N MET A 254 1.02 7.43 21.20
CA MET A 254 0.06 6.33 21.25
C MET A 254 -0.57 6.02 19.88
N VAL A 255 -0.79 7.04 19.04
CA VAL A 255 -1.13 6.80 17.63
C VAL A 255 -0.01 6.01 16.94
N GLY A 256 1.25 6.37 17.18
CA GLY A 256 2.42 5.62 16.70
C GLY A 256 2.46 4.17 17.20
N VAL A 257 2.17 3.94 18.48
CA VAL A 257 2.10 2.59 19.06
C VAL A 257 1.04 1.76 18.33
N ASN A 258 -0.13 2.33 18.09
CA ASN A 258 -1.20 1.62 17.38
C ASN A 258 -0.81 1.30 15.93
N GLN A 259 -0.21 2.26 15.21
CA GLN A 259 0.26 2.01 13.83
C GLN A 259 1.37 0.95 13.78
N CYS A 260 2.25 0.93 14.79
CA CYS A 260 3.29 -0.09 14.93
C CYS A 260 2.70 -1.48 15.17
N LEU A 261 1.72 -1.60 16.06
CA LEU A 261 0.99 -2.86 16.34
C LEU A 261 0.33 -3.40 15.07
N MET A 262 -0.41 -2.53 14.36
CA MET A 262 -1.10 -2.89 13.13
C MET A 262 -0.13 -3.28 12.01
N ALA A 263 0.98 -2.56 11.86
CA ALA A 263 2.02 -2.89 10.88
C ALA A 263 2.68 -4.25 11.19
N ALA A 264 2.96 -4.54 12.45
CA ALA A 264 3.56 -5.81 12.87
C ALA A 264 2.64 -7.01 12.58
N LEU A 265 1.34 -6.86 12.85
CA LEU A 265 0.33 -7.89 12.55
C LEU A 265 0.14 -8.11 11.05
N SER A 266 0.11 -7.04 10.25
CA SER A 266 0.06 -7.15 8.79
C SER A 266 1.29 -7.86 8.23
N MET A 267 2.44 -7.75 8.90
CA MET A 267 3.70 -8.34 8.45
C MET A 267 3.80 -9.84 8.74
N VAL A 268 2.95 -10.40 9.62
CA VAL A 268 2.94 -11.84 9.96
C VAL A 268 2.83 -12.72 8.71
N ILE A 269 1.91 -12.40 7.80
CA ILE A 269 1.67 -13.26 6.63
C ILE A 269 2.81 -13.16 5.62
N ILE A 270 3.39 -11.97 5.45
CA ILE A 270 4.56 -11.79 4.59
C ILE A 270 5.77 -12.54 5.18
N ALA A 271 5.94 -12.49 6.51
CA ALA A 271 6.98 -13.24 7.20
C ALA A 271 6.82 -14.76 7.00
N ALA A 272 5.59 -15.27 6.99
CA ALA A 272 5.30 -16.68 6.77
C ALA A 272 5.75 -17.20 5.40
N VAL A 273 5.82 -16.35 4.37
CA VAL A 273 6.34 -16.72 3.03
C VAL A 273 7.79 -17.22 3.11
N ILE A 274 8.56 -16.76 4.08
CA ILE A 274 10.01 -16.97 4.16
C ILE A 274 10.38 -18.22 4.95
N GLY A 275 9.55 -18.66 5.91
CA GLY A 275 9.97 -19.78 6.75
C GLY A 275 8.89 -20.63 7.40
N GLY A 276 7.63 -20.53 6.98
CA GLY A 276 6.57 -21.52 7.29
C GLY A 276 6.56 -22.02 8.73
N PHE A 277 6.11 -21.16 9.66
CA PHE A 277 6.35 -21.33 11.10
C PHE A 277 5.17 -21.92 11.89
N ASP A 278 4.35 -22.78 11.26
CA ASP A 278 3.10 -23.29 11.85
C ASP A 278 2.29 -22.15 12.51
N ASP A 279 2.19 -21.03 11.79
CA ASP A 279 1.50 -19.81 12.21
C ASP A 279 0.31 -19.54 11.30
N ILE A 280 -0.54 -18.57 11.69
CA ILE A 280 -1.74 -18.24 10.91
C ILE A 280 -1.36 -17.72 9.52
N GLY A 281 -0.22 -17.04 9.40
CA GLY A 281 0.25 -16.54 8.12
C GLY A 281 0.54 -17.66 7.12
N TRP A 282 1.17 -18.73 7.60
CA TRP A 282 1.49 -19.91 6.82
C TRP A 282 0.23 -20.66 6.40
N GLU A 283 -0.74 -20.76 7.31
CA GLU A 283 -2.02 -21.42 7.02
C GLU A 283 -2.83 -20.66 5.96
N VAL A 284 -2.89 -19.33 6.04
CA VAL A 284 -3.49 -18.50 4.98
C VAL A 284 -2.81 -18.76 3.62
N LEU A 285 -1.47 -18.86 3.59
CA LEU A 285 -0.72 -19.14 2.36
C LEU A 285 -0.93 -20.57 1.84
N LEU A 286 -1.05 -21.56 2.72
CA LEU A 286 -1.31 -22.95 2.35
C LEU A 286 -2.70 -23.13 1.76
N THR A 287 -3.72 -22.64 2.45
CA THR A 287 -5.12 -22.68 2.02
C THR A 287 -5.33 -21.90 0.71
N MET A 288 -4.65 -20.76 0.55
CA MET A 288 -4.60 -20.02 -0.72
C MET A 288 -4.05 -20.88 -1.86
N ARG A 289 -2.91 -21.55 -1.66
CA ARG A 289 -2.29 -22.42 -2.67
C ARG A 289 -3.14 -23.64 -3.00
N LYS A 290 -3.96 -24.11 -2.05
CA LYS A 290 -4.95 -25.18 -2.24
C LYS A 290 -6.28 -24.68 -2.84
N ALA A 291 -6.42 -23.37 -3.07
CA ALA A 291 -7.67 -22.73 -3.48
C ALA A 291 -8.87 -23.00 -2.54
N GLN A 292 -8.61 -23.11 -1.23
CA GLN A 292 -9.64 -23.25 -0.18
C GLN A 292 -9.99 -21.88 0.40
N PHE A 293 -11.04 -21.25 -0.14
CA PHE A 293 -11.46 -19.91 0.23
C PHE A 293 -12.03 -19.85 1.65
N GLY A 294 -12.91 -20.77 2.02
CA GLY A 294 -13.56 -20.83 3.32
C GLY A 294 -12.54 -20.94 4.45
N GLN A 295 -11.63 -21.89 4.34
CA GLN A 295 -10.57 -22.10 5.34
C GLN A 295 -9.62 -20.90 5.42
N SER A 296 -9.19 -20.35 4.27
CA SER A 296 -8.30 -19.20 4.28
C SER A 296 -8.96 -17.91 4.80
N PHE A 297 -10.25 -17.72 4.49
CA PHE A 297 -11.03 -16.60 5.02
C PHE A 297 -11.15 -16.69 6.54
N LEU A 298 -11.40 -17.89 7.06
CA LEU A 298 -11.46 -18.16 8.49
C LEU A 298 -10.09 -17.90 9.15
N ALA A 299 -8.99 -18.40 8.59
CA ALA A 299 -7.63 -18.10 9.09
C ALA A 299 -7.32 -16.59 9.03
N GLY A 300 -7.76 -15.91 7.98
CA GLY A 300 -7.68 -14.46 7.84
C GLY A 300 -8.45 -13.71 8.94
N LEU A 301 -9.67 -14.16 9.27
CA LEU A 301 -10.47 -13.60 10.35
C LEU A 301 -9.80 -13.74 11.72
N VAL A 302 -9.06 -14.82 11.96
CA VAL A 302 -8.27 -14.99 13.20
C VAL A 302 -7.25 -13.86 13.35
N VAL A 303 -6.51 -13.52 12.29
CA VAL A 303 -5.58 -12.36 12.31
C VAL A 303 -6.31 -11.06 12.59
N VAL A 304 -7.45 -10.84 11.92
CA VAL A 304 -8.28 -9.63 12.11
C VAL A 304 -8.77 -9.52 13.55
N ILE A 305 -9.18 -10.63 14.17
CA ILE A 305 -9.64 -10.64 15.57
C ILE A 305 -8.51 -10.30 16.52
N PHE A 306 -7.31 -10.87 16.34
CA PHE A 306 -6.15 -10.46 17.12
C PHE A 306 -5.86 -8.98 16.97
N ALA A 307 -5.90 -8.46 15.73
CA ALA A 307 -5.71 -7.05 15.47
C ALA A 307 -6.75 -6.18 16.16
N ILE A 308 -8.04 -6.52 16.08
CA ILE A 308 -9.12 -5.77 16.73
C ILE A 308 -8.97 -5.81 18.26
N ILE A 309 -8.67 -6.97 18.86
CA ILE A 309 -8.48 -7.08 20.31
C ILE A 309 -7.34 -6.17 20.76
N ILE A 310 -6.19 -6.25 20.08
CA ILE A 310 -4.99 -5.49 20.40
C ILE A 310 -5.20 -3.98 20.17
N ASP A 311 -5.78 -3.58 19.03
CA ASP A 311 -6.11 -2.19 18.69
C ASP A 311 -7.07 -1.58 19.71
N ARG A 312 -8.18 -2.25 20.03
CA ARG A 312 -9.19 -1.71 20.95
C ARG A 312 -8.67 -1.61 22.38
N MET A 313 -7.94 -2.61 22.85
CA MET A 313 -7.36 -2.59 24.20
C MET A 313 -6.24 -1.54 24.32
N SER A 314 -5.36 -1.42 23.31
CA SER A 314 -4.30 -0.40 23.30
C SER A 314 -4.85 1.02 23.18
N GLY A 315 -5.90 1.22 22.39
CA GLY A 315 -6.61 2.51 22.30
C GLY A 315 -7.19 2.95 23.64
N LYS A 316 -7.78 2.02 24.41
CA LYS A 316 -8.29 2.32 25.76
C LYS A 316 -7.22 2.67 26.79
N LEU A 317 -5.97 2.24 26.59
CA LEU A 317 -4.85 2.68 27.42
C LEU A 317 -4.48 4.16 27.18
N ALA A 318 -4.87 4.74 26.04
CA ALA A 318 -4.60 6.14 25.71
C ALA A 318 -5.67 7.12 26.22
N GLU A 319 -6.81 6.62 26.69
CA GLU A 319 -7.91 7.44 27.22
C GLU A 319 -7.85 7.54 28.75
N PRO A 320 -8.36 8.63 29.36
CA PRO A 320 -8.52 8.74 30.81
C PRO A 320 -9.33 7.56 31.35
N ARG A 321 -8.78 6.90 32.35
CA ARG A 321 -9.26 5.59 32.79
C ARG A 321 -10.50 5.68 33.66
N GLU A 322 -11.55 4.96 33.28
CA GLU A 322 -12.70 4.71 34.15
C GLU A 322 -12.38 3.58 35.16
N LYS A 323 -12.67 3.81 36.45
CA LYS A 323 -12.39 2.84 37.52
C LYS A 323 -13.42 1.70 37.49
N HIS A 324 -12.99 0.51 37.08
CA HIS A 324 -13.80 -0.71 37.09
C HIS A 324 -13.50 -1.57 38.34
N SER A 325 -14.50 -2.33 38.80
CA SER A 325 -14.40 -3.09 40.05
C SER A 325 -13.35 -4.22 39.97
N PRO A 326 -12.35 -4.28 40.87
CA PRO A 326 -11.32 -5.31 40.85
C PRO A 326 -11.85 -6.70 41.22
N LYS A 327 -12.96 -6.79 41.97
CA LYS A 327 -13.59 -8.07 42.33
C LYS A 327 -13.95 -8.90 41.10
N VAL A 328 -14.49 -8.27 40.07
CA VAL A 328 -14.88 -8.94 38.81
C VAL A 328 -13.66 -9.49 38.07
N VAL A 329 -12.54 -8.77 38.07
CA VAL A 329 -11.27 -9.25 37.48
C VAL A 329 -10.84 -10.55 38.17
N TRP A 330 -10.82 -10.57 39.50
CA TRP A 330 -10.46 -11.76 40.27
C TRP A 330 -11.45 -12.91 40.09
N SER A 331 -12.75 -12.62 39.98
CA SER A 331 -13.76 -13.64 39.68
C SER A 331 -13.55 -14.28 38.31
N ILE A 332 -13.28 -13.48 37.27
CA ILE A 332 -12.99 -13.99 35.92
C ILE A 332 -11.75 -14.88 35.94
N LEU A 333 -10.67 -14.44 36.61
CA LEU A 333 -9.44 -15.22 36.72
C LEU A 333 -9.65 -16.52 37.51
N ALA A 334 -10.42 -16.50 38.60
CA ALA A 334 -10.73 -17.70 39.38
C ALA A 334 -11.52 -18.73 38.55
N ILE A 335 -12.51 -18.27 37.78
CA ILE A 335 -13.28 -19.13 36.85
C ILE A 335 -12.36 -19.70 35.77
N ALA A 336 -11.46 -18.89 35.22
CA ALA A 336 -10.52 -19.31 34.19
C ALA A 336 -9.54 -20.38 34.70
N VAL A 337 -9.02 -20.22 35.92
CA VAL A 337 -8.16 -21.21 36.58
C VAL A 337 -8.93 -22.50 36.87
N ALA A 338 -10.14 -22.41 37.43
CA ALA A 338 -10.97 -23.59 37.69
C ALA A 338 -11.28 -24.35 36.38
N SER A 339 -11.58 -23.62 35.31
CA SER A 339 -11.83 -24.20 33.98
C SER A 339 -10.56 -24.83 33.40
N ALA A 340 -9.40 -24.17 33.51
CA ALA A 340 -8.12 -24.70 33.06
C ALA A 340 -7.78 -26.03 33.76
N ILE A 341 -7.97 -26.11 35.08
CA ILE A 341 -7.79 -27.34 35.85
C ILE A 341 -8.77 -28.41 35.37
N ALA A 342 -10.06 -28.10 35.25
CA ALA A 342 -11.07 -29.05 34.79
C ALA A 342 -10.74 -29.62 33.41
N PHE A 343 -10.40 -28.78 32.43
CA PHE A 343 -10.07 -29.24 31.07
C PHE A 343 -8.75 -30.03 31.02
N SER A 344 -7.74 -29.65 31.81
CA SER A 344 -6.49 -30.41 31.91
C SER A 344 -6.70 -31.84 32.41
N LEU A 345 -7.67 -32.06 33.32
CA LEU A 345 -8.01 -33.39 33.84
C LEU A 345 -8.75 -34.25 32.81
N THR A 346 -9.48 -33.64 31.87
CA THR A 346 -10.21 -34.36 30.82
C THR A 346 -9.36 -34.74 29.60
N GLY A 347 -8.13 -34.21 29.49
CA GLY A 347 -7.26 -34.45 28.33
C GLY A 347 -7.74 -33.80 27.02
N TRP A 348 -8.67 -32.84 27.10
CA TRP A 348 -9.23 -32.17 25.94
C TRP A 348 -8.23 -31.20 25.31
N ASN A 349 -7.93 -31.38 24.03
CA ASN A 349 -6.94 -30.56 23.33
C ASN A 349 -7.64 -29.46 22.50
N SER A 350 -7.03 -28.27 22.45
CA SER A 350 -7.56 -27.14 21.66
C SER A 350 -7.56 -27.42 20.16
N SER A 351 -6.72 -28.33 19.68
CA SER A 351 -6.64 -28.74 18.26
C SER A 351 -7.87 -29.52 17.78
N ASP A 352 -8.64 -30.11 18.69
CA ASP A 352 -9.78 -30.96 18.37
C ASP A 352 -11.04 -30.13 18.06
N VAL A 353 -10.98 -28.82 18.35
CA VAL A 353 -12.10 -27.90 18.22
C VAL A 353 -12.13 -27.30 16.84
N ARG A 354 -12.95 -27.86 15.94
CA ARG A 354 -13.15 -27.30 14.60
C ARG A 354 -14.62 -27.05 14.32
N ALA A 355 -15.22 -26.21 15.14
CA ALA A 355 -16.66 -25.95 15.09
C ALA A 355 -17.09 -25.29 13.76
N PHE A 356 -16.17 -24.57 13.11
CA PHE A 356 -16.45 -23.84 11.88
C PHE A 356 -15.99 -24.54 10.59
N ASP A 357 -15.38 -25.73 10.65
CA ASP A 357 -14.97 -26.47 9.44
C ASP A 357 -16.16 -26.72 8.51
N GLY A 358 -17.31 -27.15 9.04
CA GLY A 358 -18.51 -27.34 8.24
C GLY A 358 -19.04 -26.06 7.59
N VAL A 359 -18.80 -24.89 8.21
CA VAL A 359 -19.14 -23.59 7.62
C VAL A 359 -18.14 -23.23 6.52
N ALA A 360 -16.85 -23.44 6.76
CA ALA A 360 -15.79 -23.22 5.77
C ALA A 360 -16.01 -24.10 4.54
N ASP A 361 -16.31 -25.38 4.73
CA ASP A 361 -16.60 -26.34 3.67
C ASP A 361 -17.89 -25.98 2.92
N ALA A 362 -18.92 -25.49 3.62
CA ALA A 362 -20.15 -25.02 2.99
C ALA A 362 -19.90 -23.76 2.15
N VAL A 363 -19.03 -22.85 2.60
CA VAL A 363 -18.60 -21.68 1.83
C VAL A 363 -17.81 -22.14 0.61
N ASP A 364 -16.83 -23.02 0.77
CA ASP A 364 -16.02 -23.54 -0.35
C ASP A 364 -16.88 -24.27 -1.38
N SER A 365 -17.80 -25.11 -0.91
CA SER A 365 -18.74 -25.82 -1.79
C SER A 365 -19.70 -24.86 -2.49
N GLY A 366 -20.24 -23.87 -1.79
CA GLY A 366 -21.17 -22.89 -2.35
C GLY A 366 -20.50 -21.99 -3.38
N VAL A 367 -19.28 -21.55 -3.09
CA VAL A 367 -18.49 -20.73 -4.00
C VAL A 367 -17.98 -21.55 -5.18
N GLY A 368 -17.59 -22.81 -4.96
CA GLY A 368 -17.27 -23.76 -6.02
C GLY A 368 -18.46 -24.03 -6.94
N ALA A 369 -19.66 -24.23 -6.38
CA ALA A 369 -20.89 -24.41 -7.15
C ALA A 369 -21.28 -23.14 -7.94
N PHE A 370 -21.11 -21.96 -7.35
CA PHE A 370 -21.31 -20.68 -8.05
C PHE A 370 -20.33 -20.55 -9.22
N THR A 371 -19.05 -20.85 -9.00
CA THR A 371 -18.00 -20.77 -10.03
C THR A 371 -18.24 -21.79 -11.14
N ALA A 372 -18.67 -23.01 -10.79
CA ALA A 372 -19.00 -24.05 -11.77
C ALA A 372 -20.23 -23.68 -12.61
N SER A 373 -21.27 -23.11 -11.98
CA SER A 373 -22.50 -22.69 -12.69
C SER A 373 -22.33 -21.42 -13.52
N ASN A 374 -21.45 -20.51 -13.11
CA ASN A 374 -21.23 -19.23 -13.79
C ASN A 374 -19.89 -19.17 -14.55
N GLY A 375 -19.17 -20.29 -14.66
CA GLY A 375 -17.80 -20.34 -15.20
C GLY A 375 -17.69 -19.72 -16.58
N ALA A 376 -18.63 -20.05 -17.50
CA ALA A 376 -18.66 -19.46 -18.84
C ALA A 376 -18.82 -17.94 -18.82
N THR A 377 -19.66 -17.40 -17.92
CA THR A 377 -19.87 -15.95 -17.76
C THR A 377 -18.66 -15.27 -17.14
N LEU A 378 -18.04 -15.90 -16.13
CA LEU A 378 -16.83 -15.41 -15.48
C LEU A 378 -15.64 -15.39 -16.44
N ASP A 379 -15.47 -16.46 -17.22
CA ASP A 379 -14.45 -16.53 -18.27
C ASP A 379 -14.74 -15.55 -19.40
N ALA A 380 -15.99 -15.36 -19.81
CA ALA A 380 -16.35 -14.32 -20.78
C ALA A 380 -16.03 -12.92 -20.25
N LEU A 381 -16.35 -12.62 -18.98
CA LEU A 381 -16.02 -11.35 -18.35
C LEU A 381 -14.50 -11.13 -18.29
N LYS A 382 -13.75 -12.14 -17.82
CA LYS A 382 -12.29 -12.15 -17.76
C LYS A 382 -11.70 -11.91 -19.15
N ASN A 383 -12.08 -12.72 -20.13
CA ASN A 383 -11.56 -12.66 -21.48
C ASN A 383 -11.92 -11.34 -22.16
N ASN A 384 -13.13 -10.81 -21.94
CA ASN A 384 -13.52 -9.51 -22.48
C ASN A 384 -12.70 -8.38 -21.87
N ALA A 385 -12.55 -8.36 -20.55
CA ALA A 385 -11.72 -7.36 -19.89
C ALA A 385 -10.25 -7.48 -20.31
N MET A 386 -9.74 -8.71 -20.48
CA MET A 386 -8.41 -8.97 -20.99
C MET A 386 -8.24 -8.50 -22.43
N PHE A 387 -9.04 -8.97 -23.38
CA PHE A 387 -8.85 -8.73 -24.81
C PHE A 387 -9.25 -7.33 -25.26
N TYR A 388 -10.24 -6.70 -24.61
CA TYR A 388 -10.73 -5.37 -25.00
C TYR A 388 -10.21 -4.23 -24.13
N GLY A 389 -9.72 -4.51 -22.92
CA GLY A 389 -9.22 -3.49 -21.99
C GLY A 389 -7.71 -3.60 -21.76
N LEU A 390 -7.30 -4.66 -21.10
CA LEU A 390 -5.94 -4.85 -20.61
C LEU A 390 -4.92 -5.06 -21.75
N LEU A 391 -5.18 -5.98 -22.66
CA LEU A 391 -4.26 -6.37 -23.73
C LEU A 391 -3.96 -5.21 -24.71
N PRO A 392 -4.94 -4.40 -25.17
CA PRO A 392 -4.67 -3.17 -25.91
C PRO A 392 -3.80 -2.17 -25.14
N LEU A 393 -4.01 -2.03 -23.83
CA LEU A 393 -3.21 -1.13 -23.02
C LEU A 393 -1.78 -1.68 -22.77
N ARG A 394 -1.62 -3.01 -22.76
CA ARG A 394 -0.33 -3.70 -22.62
C ARG A 394 0.52 -3.62 -23.89
N ILE A 395 0.03 -4.21 -24.98
CA ILE A 395 0.78 -4.41 -26.23
C ILE A 395 0.30 -3.53 -27.38
N GLY A 396 -0.71 -2.68 -27.17
CA GLY A 396 -1.19 -1.73 -28.16
C GLY A 396 -2.35 -2.26 -28.99
N LEU A 397 -3.20 -1.36 -29.49
CA LEU A 397 -4.26 -1.71 -30.45
C LEU A 397 -3.71 -2.38 -31.71
N SER A 398 -2.50 -2.03 -32.14
CA SER A 398 -1.91 -2.61 -33.35
C SER A 398 -1.70 -4.12 -33.26
N ASP A 399 -1.33 -4.60 -32.07
CA ASP A 399 -1.04 -6.02 -31.83
C ASP A 399 -2.18 -6.73 -31.11
N ALA A 400 -3.05 -6.00 -30.40
CA ALA A 400 -4.18 -6.55 -29.66
C ALA A 400 -5.39 -6.89 -30.52
N VAL A 401 -5.61 -6.14 -31.60
CA VAL A 401 -6.81 -6.27 -32.44
C VAL A 401 -6.56 -7.32 -33.51
N LEU A 402 -6.92 -8.55 -33.16
CA LEU A 402 -6.76 -9.75 -33.99
C LEU A 402 -8.14 -10.27 -34.46
N PRO A 403 -8.21 -10.99 -35.60
CA PRO A 403 -9.47 -11.53 -36.11
C PRO A 403 -10.24 -12.40 -35.12
N PHE A 404 -9.53 -13.17 -34.29
CA PHE A 404 -10.15 -14.03 -33.28
C PHE A 404 -10.76 -13.25 -32.10
N THR A 405 -10.19 -12.10 -31.74
CA THR A 405 -10.64 -11.31 -30.58
C THR A 405 -11.62 -10.22 -30.98
N TRP A 406 -11.35 -9.46 -32.05
CA TRP A 406 -12.15 -8.30 -32.46
C TRP A 406 -12.94 -8.52 -33.76
N GLY A 407 -12.79 -9.65 -34.42
CA GLY A 407 -13.44 -9.95 -35.71
C GLY A 407 -12.76 -9.32 -36.94
N PHE A 408 -11.69 -8.55 -36.74
CA PHE A 408 -10.86 -8.01 -37.82
C PHE A 408 -9.40 -7.89 -37.38
N LYS A 409 -8.49 -7.74 -38.35
CA LYS A 409 -7.07 -7.46 -38.09
C LYS A 409 -6.82 -5.97 -38.13
N TRP A 410 -6.08 -5.43 -37.17
CA TRP A 410 -5.62 -4.06 -37.25
C TRP A 410 -4.80 -3.81 -38.53
N THR A 411 -5.10 -2.74 -39.25
CA THR A 411 -4.39 -2.37 -40.50
C THR A 411 -3.93 -0.93 -40.45
N LEU A 412 -3.04 -0.56 -41.38
CA LEU A 412 -2.56 0.82 -41.51
C LEU A 412 -3.71 1.83 -41.67
N THR A 413 -4.78 1.46 -42.38
CA THR A 413 -5.98 2.31 -42.54
C THR A 413 -6.63 2.63 -41.19
N HIS A 414 -6.71 1.66 -40.28
CA HIS A 414 -7.26 1.86 -38.93
C HIS A 414 -6.37 2.80 -38.10
N THR A 415 -5.04 2.63 -38.17
CA THR A 415 -4.08 3.57 -37.56
C THR A 415 -4.29 5.00 -38.10
N LEU A 416 -4.38 5.17 -39.42
CA LEU A 416 -4.58 6.48 -40.04
C LEU A 416 -5.92 7.12 -39.63
N MET A 417 -6.99 6.32 -39.56
CA MET A 417 -8.29 6.79 -39.06
C MET A 417 -8.23 7.22 -37.60
N LEU A 418 -7.61 6.41 -36.73
CA LEU A 418 -7.45 6.70 -35.31
C LEU A 418 -6.71 8.02 -35.10
N TYR A 419 -5.57 8.22 -35.77
CA TYR A 419 -4.83 9.49 -35.70
C TYR A 419 -5.60 10.65 -36.36
N GLY A 420 -6.32 10.42 -37.45
CA GLY A 420 -7.16 11.44 -38.08
C GLY A 420 -8.23 11.97 -37.13
N VAL A 421 -8.94 11.09 -36.42
CA VAL A 421 -9.91 11.46 -35.38
C VAL A 421 -9.20 12.18 -34.22
N ALA A 422 -8.05 11.67 -33.78
CA ALA A 422 -7.29 12.28 -32.70
C ALA A 422 -6.82 13.71 -33.04
N VAL A 423 -6.37 13.94 -34.28
CA VAL A 423 -5.99 15.27 -34.80
C VAL A 423 -7.20 16.20 -34.88
N ALA A 424 -8.37 15.70 -35.31
CA ALA A 424 -9.60 16.48 -35.33
C ALA A 424 -10.02 16.93 -33.91
N ILE A 425 -9.98 16.01 -32.93
CA ILE A 425 -10.26 16.32 -31.52
C ILE A 425 -9.22 17.31 -30.97
N ALA A 426 -7.94 17.08 -31.25
CA ALA A 426 -6.86 17.97 -30.81
C ALA A 426 -7.00 19.38 -31.41
N GLY A 427 -7.40 19.49 -32.69
CA GLY A 427 -7.71 20.74 -33.36
C GLY A 427 -8.88 21.47 -32.72
N LEU A 428 -9.97 20.75 -32.40
CA LEU A 428 -11.14 21.31 -31.71
C LEU A 428 -10.80 21.82 -30.30
N LEU A 429 -10.02 21.06 -29.52
CA LEU A 429 -9.56 21.47 -28.20
C LEU A 429 -8.63 22.69 -28.25
N THR A 430 -7.75 22.72 -29.24
CA THR A 430 -6.85 23.85 -29.49
C THR A 430 -7.63 25.10 -29.89
N TRP A 431 -8.65 24.97 -30.76
CA TRP A 431 -9.53 26.05 -31.15
C TRP A 431 -10.35 26.61 -29.97
N ARG A 432 -10.73 25.75 -29.01
CA ARG A 432 -11.34 26.15 -27.73
C ARG A 432 -10.35 26.78 -26.72
N GLY A 433 -9.13 27.10 -27.15
CA GLY A 433 -8.11 27.74 -26.31
C GLY A 433 -7.38 26.79 -25.35
N LYS A 434 -7.50 25.46 -25.54
CA LYS A 434 -6.83 24.44 -24.70
C LYS A 434 -5.81 23.61 -25.51
N PRO A 435 -4.71 24.22 -26.00
CA PRO A 435 -3.72 23.54 -26.84
C PRO A 435 -3.00 22.40 -26.12
N THR A 436 -2.80 22.51 -24.80
CA THR A 436 -2.20 21.45 -23.97
C THR A 436 -3.02 20.18 -24.00
N ALA A 437 -4.34 20.30 -23.78
CA ALA A 437 -5.27 19.19 -23.81
C ALA A 437 -5.27 18.48 -25.17
N GLY A 438 -5.28 19.26 -26.27
CA GLY A 438 -5.22 18.70 -27.61
C GLY A 438 -3.97 17.87 -27.88
N LEU A 439 -2.78 18.38 -27.52
CA LEU A 439 -1.53 17.64 -27.69
C LEU A 439 -1.48 16.40 -26.78
N THR A 440 -1.96 16.47 -25.55
CA THR A 440 -2.03 15.30 -24.67
C THR A 440 -2.95 14.22 -25.20
N THR A 441 -4.03 14.57 -25.92
CA THR A 441 -4.89 13.59 -26.59
C THR A 441 -4.13 12.82 -27.66
N LEU A 442 -3.28 13.49 -28.45
CA LEU A 442 -2.44 12.82 -29.45
C LEU A 442 -1.44 11.84 -28.81
N ILE A 443 -0.79 12.26 -27.72
CA ILE A 443 0.13 11.41 -26.95
C ILE A 443 -0.61 10.19 -26.43
N PHE A 444 -1.79 10.38 -25.81
CA PHE A 444 -2.60 9.31 -25.26
C PHE A 444 -3.03 8.31 -26.34
N VAL A 445 -3.50 8.80 -27.50
CA VAL A 445 -3.88 7.94 -28.62
C VAL A 445 -2.69 7.13 -29.14
N GLY A 446 -1.51 7.74 -29.26
CA GLY A 446 -0.30 7.01 -29.66
C GLY A 446 0.13 5.96 -28.63
N MET A 447 -0.01 6.27 -27.33
CA MET A 447 0.26 5.30 -26.26
C MET A 447 -0.70 4.12 -26.28
N VAL A 448 -1.99 4.34 -26.59
CA VAL A 448 -2.98 3.26 -26.70
C VAL A 448 -2.80 2.45 -27.98
N GLU A 449 -2.37 3.08 -29.08
CA GLU A 449 -2.06 2.37 -30.33
C GLU A 449 -0.86 1.43 -30.14
N VAL A 450 0.23 1.92 -29.55
CA VAL A 450 1.48 1.17 -29.39
C VAL A 450 1.46 0.26 -28.15
N GLY A 451 0.76 0.64 -27.08
CA GLY A 451 0.73 -0.09 -25.81
C GLY A 451 1.88 0.30 -24.90
N ILE A 452 1.63 0.30 -23.59
CA ILE A 452 2.59 0.77 -22.58
C ILE A 452 3.86 -0.10 -22.54
N ALA A 453 3.74 -1.42 -22.74
CA ALA A 453 4.87 -2.34 -22.67
C ALA A 453 5.78 -2.26 -23.91
N GLN A 454 5.28 -1.73 -25.02
CA GLN A 454 6.01 -1.60 -26.29
C GLN A 454 6.50 -0.16 -26.55
N LEU A 455 6.33 0.74 -25.58
CA LEU A 455 6.80 2.12 -25.73
C LEU A 455 8.32 2.15 -25.77
N ALA A 456 8.85 2.81 -26.81
CA ALA A 456 10.26 3.08 -26.94
C ALA A 456 10.77 3.82 -25.69
N TRP A 457 11.90 3.38 -25.13
CA TRP A 457 12.43 3.96 -23.91
C TRP A 457 12.67 5.48 -23.99
N PRO A 458 13.09 6.10 -25.14
CA PRO A 458 13.26 7.55 -25.19
C PRO A 458 11.94 8.30 -25.06
N PHE A 459 10.85 7.72 -25.57
CA PHE A 459 9.52 8.30 -25.46
C PHE A 459 9.04 8.31 -24.01
N VAL A 460 9.24 7.21 -23.27
CA VAL A 460 8.87 7.13 -21.85
C VAL A 460 9.69 8.10 -21.01
N LEU A 461 11.01 8.18 -21.23
CA LEU A 461 11.88 9.13 -20.52
C LEU A 461 11.51 10.59 -20.83
N ALA A 462 11.27 10.90 -22.11
CA ALA A 462 10.83 12.23 -22.52
C ALA A 462 9.47 12.58 -21.93
N GLY A 463 8.52 11.64 -21.94
CA GLY A 463 7.19 11.77 -21.35
C GLY A 463 7.26 12.06 -19.85
N ALA A 464 7.99 11.23 -19.10
CA ALA A 464 8.17 11.43 -17.66
C ALA A 464 8.90 12.74 -17.33
N GLY A 465 9.94 13.09 -18.09
CA GLY A 465 10.67 14.36 -17.93
C GLY A 465 9.80 15.57 -18.25
N ALA A 466 9.00 15.50 -19.32
CA ALA A 466 8.04 16.53 -19.70
C ALA A 466 6.95 16.72 -18.63
N LEU A 467 6.35 15.63 -18.14
CA LEU A 467 5.39 15.66 -17.04
C LEU A 467 6.01 16.25 -15.76
N GLY A 468 7.24 15.85 -15.42
CA GLY A 468 7.96 16.39 -14.27
C GLY A 468 8.26 17.89 -14.41
N TRP A 469 8.57 18.35 -15.62
CA TRP A 469 8.82 19.76 -15.88
C TRP A 469 7.54 20.59 -15.69
N VAL A 470 6.40 20.08 -16.14
CA VAL A 470 5.10 20.73 -15.97
C VAL A 470 4.65 20.72 -14.51
N ALA A 471 4.79 19.59 -13.80
CA ALA A 471 4.29 19.42 -12.44
C ALA A 471 5.12 20.14 -11.37
N GLY A 472 6.45 20.15 -11.50
CA GLY A 472 7.35 20.61 -10.43
C GLY A 472 8.60 21.32 -10.93
N GLY A 473 8.68 21.65 -12.23
CA GLY A 473 9.81 22.33 -12.83
C GLY A 473 11.00 21.41 -13.17
N GLN A 474 12.12 22.01 -13.57
CA GLN A 474 13.26 21.27 -14.12
C GLN A 474 13.92 20.29 -13.13
N LYS A 475 13.85 20.58 -11.83
CA LYS A 475 14.44 19.71 -10.79
C LYS A 475 13.71 18.36 -10.78
N LEU A 476 12.38 18.38 -10.80
CA LEU A 476 11.57 17.17 -10.83
C LEU A 476 11.73 16.41 -12.16
N ALA A 477 11.82 17.13 -13.28
CA ALA A 477 12.09 16.52 -14.59
C ALA A 477 13.40 15.72 -14.62
N ARG A 478 14.51 16.34 -14.19
CA ARG A 478 15.83 15.68 -14.15
C ARG A 478 15.82 14.51 -13.18
N PHE A 479 15.19 14.69 -12.02
CA PHE A 479 15.06 13.64 -11.02
C PHE A 479 14.33 12.40 -11.57
N ALA A 480 13.18 12.59 -12.23
CA ALA A 480 12.42 11.50 -12.83
C ALA A 480 13.22 10.78 -13.94
N VAL A 481 13.85 11.54 -14.85
CA VAL A 481 14.63 10.96 -15.94
C VAL A 481 15.83 10.18 -15.43
N VAL A 482 16.60 10.71 -14.48
CA VAL A 482 17.79 10.04 -13.93
C VAL A 482 17.40 8.70 -13.27
N LEU A 483 16.32 8.69 -12.48
CA LEU A 483 15.87 7.45 -11.84
C LEU A 483 15.35 6.42 -12.84
N LEU A 484 14.62 6.84 -13.88
CA LEU A 484 14.15 5.91 -14.91
C LEU A 484 15.30 5.37 -15.78
N VAL A 485 16.32 6.19 -16.05
CA VAL A 485 17.55 5.73 -16.73
C VAL A 485 18.26 4.65 -15.90
N PHE A 486 18.24 4.73 -14.57
CA PHE A 486 18.79 3.66 -13.74
C PHE A 486 18.08 2.31 -13.97
N ILE A 487 16.74 2.30 -14.12
CA ILE A 487 16.00 1.07 -14.45
C ILE A 487 16.41 0.54 -15.84
N LEU A 488 16.62 1.44 -16.79
CA LEU A 488 17.07 1.09 -18.14
C LEU A 488 18.44 0.40 -18.11
N LEU A 489 19.40 0.98 -17.38
CA LEU A 489 20.77 0.46 -17.26
C LEU A 489 20.85 -0.89 -16.53
N THR A 490 19.88 -1.23 -15.67
CA THR A 490 19.84 -2.54 -14.96
C THR A 490 19.29 -3.68 -15.82
N GLY A 491 18.77 -3.40 -17.03
CA GLY A 491 18.12 -4.41 -17.87
C GLY A 491 16.73 -4.82 -17.38
N LEU A 492 16.16 -4.13 -16.39
CA LEU A 492 14.83 -4.43 -15.84
C LEU A 492 13.71 -3.60 -16.49
N TRP A 493 13.99 -2.94 -17.62
CA TRP A 493 13.09 -2.01 -18.30
C TRP A 493 11.76 -2.64 -18.72
N GLU A 494 11.79 -3.79 -19.39
CA GLU A 494 10.57 -4.47 -19.84
C GLU A 494 9.67 -4.87 -18.66
N ARG A 495 10.28 -5.44 -17.60
CA ARG A 495 9.57 -5.82 -16.37
C ARG A 495 8.99 -4.60 -15.65
N ALA A 496 9.69 -3.46 -15.71
CA ALA A 496 9.24 -2.19 -15.17
C ALA A 496 8.04 -1.64 -15.95
N LEU A 497 8.05 -1.70 -17.28
CA LEU A 497 6.91 -1.29 -18.10
C LEU A 497 5.69 -2.19 -17.87
N LEU A 498 5.87 -3.51 -17.72
CA LEU A 498 4.78 -4.43 -17.37
C LEU A 498 4.15 -4.09 -16.01
N SER A 499 4.98 -3.76 -15.02
CA SER A 499 4.51 -3.30 -13.72
C SER A 499 3.79 -1.95 -13.79
N LEU A 500 4.33 -0.99 -14.53
CA LEU A 500 3.74 0.34 -14.73
C LEU A 500 2.40 0.27 -15.47
N TYR A 501 2.30 -0.59 -16.48
CA TYR A 501 1.08 -0.86 -17.22
C TYR A 501 -0.01 -1.39 -16.29
N LEU A 502 0.27 -2.47 -15.55
CA LEU A 502 -0.74 -3.13 -14.71
C LEU A 502 -1.18 -2.24 -13.55
N SER A 503 -0.25 -1.58 -12.86
CA SER A 503 -0.59 -0.64 -11.79
C SER A 503 -1.27 0.61 -12.33
N GLY A 504 -0.83 1.15 -13.48
CA GLY A 504 -1.45 2.30 -14.13
C GLY A 504 -2.90 2.01 -14.53
N ALA A 505 -3.18 0.84 -15.10
CA ALA A 505 -4.54 0.39 -15.41
C ALA A 505 -5.40 0.32 -14.14
N ALA A 506 -4.88 -0.29 -13.08
CA ALA A 506 -5.60 -0.43 -11.81
C ALA A 506 -5.86 0.92 -11.13
N VAL A 507 -4.86 1.82 -11.12
CA VAL A 507 -5.00 3.19 -10.59
C VAL A 507 -6.03 3.96 -11.39
N PHE A 508 -6.04 3.86 -12.72
CA PHE A 508 -7.05 4.51 -13.55
C PHE A 508 -8.46 3.99 -13.22
N ALA A 509 -8.63 2.66 -13.14
CA ALA A 509 -9.90 2.06 -12.75
C ALA A 509 -10.34 2.51 -11.34
N CYS A 510 -9.42 2.55 -10.38
CA CYS A 510 -9.69 3.03 -9.02
C CYS A 510 -10.02 4.52 -8.97
N ALA A 511 -9.36 5.35 -9.78
CA ALA A 511 -9.63 6.78 -9.86
C ALA A 511 -11.06 7.05 -10.37
N VAL A 512 -11.48 6.28 -11.38
CA VAL A 512 -12.84 6.38 -11.95
C VAL A 512 -13.88 5.80 -10.99
N VAL A 513 -13.74 4.53 -10.59
CA VAL A 513 -14.73 3.82 -9.76
C VAL A 513 -14.74 4.38 -8.34
N GLY A 514 -13.57 4.52 -7.72
CA GLY A 514 -13.43 5.06 -6.36
C GLY A 514 -13.80 6.55 -6.28
N GLY A 515 -13.49 7.33 -7.31
CA GLY A 515 -13.94 8.72 -7.40
C GLY A 515 -15.47 8.83 -7.51
N ALA A 516 -16.11 8.00 -8.34
CA ALA A 516 -17.56 7.95 -8.48
C ALA A 516 -18.26 7.50 -7.18
N LEU A 517 -17.76 6.44 -6.54
CA LEU A 517 -18.26 5.97 -5.25
C LEU A 517 -18.04 7.01 -4.14
N GLY A 518 -16.90 7.71 -4.15
CA GLY A 518 -16.60 8.81 -3.23
C GLY A 518 -17.54 10.01 -3.40
N LEU A 519 -17.85 10.39 -4.64
CA LEU A 519 -18.85 11.41 -4.95
C LEU A 519 -20.24 10.98 -4.49
N TRP A 520 -20.63 9.73 -4.74
CA TRP A 520 -21.91 9.19 -4.29
C TRP A 520 -22.02 9.21 -2.75
N ALA A 521 -20.95 8.85 -2.05
CA ALA A 521 -20.85 8.91 -0.59
C ALA A 521 -20.80 10.34 -0.02
N ALA A 522 -20.40 11.34 -0.82
CA ALA A 522 -20.44 12.74 -0.44
C ALA A 522 -21.86 13.32 -0.53
N VAL A 523 -22.64 12.88 -1.52
CA VAL A 523 -24.03 13.33 -1.73
C VAL A 523 -25.01 12.61 -0.80
N SER A 524 -24.79 11.32 -0.51
CA SER A 524 -25.73 10.49 0.27
C SER A 524 -25.13 10.00 1.59
N ARG A 525 -25.79 10.34 2.70
CA ARG A 525 -25.44 9.83 4.05
C ARG A 525 -25.60 8.31 4.13
N THR A 526 -26.63 7.76 3.48
CA THR A 526 -26.88 6.31 3.43
C THR A 526 -25.80 5.59 2.64
N ALA A 527 -25.37 6.16 1.50
CA ALA A 527 -24.28 5.59 0.72
C ALA A 527 -22.99 5.51 1.54
N TRP A 528 -22.64 6.55 2.30
CA TRP A 528 -21.49 6.51 3.21
C TRP A 528 -21.64 5.49 4.34
N ALA A 529 -22.85 5.36 4.93
CA ALA A 529 -23.10 4.38 5.98
C ALA A 529 -22.86 2.94 5.50
N ILE A 530 -23.10 2.65 4.22
CA ILE A 530 -22.82 1.35 3.58
C ILE A 530 -21.35 1.23 3.14
N LEU A 531 -20.81 2.25 2.47
CA LEU A 531 -19.46 2.20 1.92
C LEU A 531 -18.36 2.23 2.98
N ARG A 532 -18.59 2.90 4.12
CA ARG A 532 -17.62 3.00 5.21
C ARG A 532 -17.18 1.62 5.72
N PRO A 533 -18.09 0.73 6.19
CA PRO A 533 -17.68 -0.59 6.67
C PRO A 533 -17.05 -1.45 5.57
N MET A 534 -17.48 -1.31 4.31
CA MET A 534 -16.83 -2.00 3.18
C MET A 534 -15.39 -1.53 2.97
N CYS A 535 -15.16 -0.21 3.04
CA CYS A 535 -13.82 0.38 2.97
C CYS A 535 -12.95 -0.07 4.14
N ASP A 536 -13.53 -0.13 5.34
CA ASP A 536 -12.83 -0.61 6.53
C ASP A 536 -12.43 -2.08 6.33
N LEU A 537 -13.37 -2.94 5.90
CA LEU A 537 -13.12 -4.35 5.60
C LEU A 537 -12.00 -4.56 4.57
N LEU A 538 -12.07 -3.81 3.45
CA LEU A 538 -11.08 -3.87 2.36
C LEU A 538 -9.66 -3.50 2.80
N GLN A 539 -9.51 -2.73 3.89
CA GLN A 539 -8.21 -2.32 4.43
C GLN A 539 -7.75 -3.13 5.64
N THR A 540 -8.67 -3.79 6.35
CA THR A 540 -8.32 -4.56 7.56
C THR A 540 -8.09 -6.03 7.29
N ILE A 541 -8.75 -6.62 6.28
CA ILE A 541 -8.49 -8.01 5.92
C ILE A 541 -7.07 -8.09 5.34
N PRO A 542 -6.30 -9.14 5.68
CA PRO A 542 -4.99 -9.31 5.10
C PRO A 542 -4.99 -9.52 3.59
N LEU A 543 -3.96 -8.96 2.93
CA LEU A 543 -3.86 -8.88 1.47
C LEU A 543 -3.95 -10.23 0.75
N PHE A 544 -3.43 -11.29 1.36
CA PHE A 544 -3.44 -12.65 0.78
C PHE A 544 -4.84 -13.28 0.76
N VAL A 545 -5.68 -12.94 1.72
CA VAL A 545 -7.06 -13.46 1.79
C VAL A 545 -7.90 -12.91 0.63
N PHE A 546 -7.64 -11.66 0.20
CA PHE A 546 -8.28 -11.08 -0.99
C PHE A 546 -7.90 -11.77 -2.29
N LEU A 547 -6.74 -12.43 -2.33
CA LEU A 547 -6.22 -13.05 -3.54
C LEU A 547 -7.07 -14.24 -3.98
N ILE A 548 -7.58 -15.01 -3.01
CA ILE A 548 -8.23 -16.30 -3.23
C ILE A 548 -9.56 -16.20 -3.96
N PRO A 549 -10.53 -15.36 -3.54
CA PRO A 549 -11.80 -15.30 -4.25
C PRO A 549 -11.58 -14.82 -5.69
N VAL A 550 -10.66 -13.89 -5.89
CA VAL A 550 -10.30 -13.42 -7.24
C VAL A 550 -9.67 -14.55 -8.06
N LEU A 551 -8.74 -15.30 -7.47
CA LEU A 551 -8.10 -16.46 -8.09
C LEU A 551 -9.08 -17.57 -8.45
N MET A 552 -10.04 -17.86 -7.58
CA MET A 552 -10.96 -18.97 -7.80
C MET A 552 -12.10 -18.56 -8.76
N PHE A 553 -12.53 -17.29 -8.78
CA PHE A 553 -13.48 -16.81 -9.80
C PHE A 553 -12.84 -16.61 -11.19
N PHE A 554 -11.60 -16.15 -11.26
CA PHE A 554 -10.99 -15.70 -12.52
C PHE A 554 -9.71 -16.46 -12.91
N GLN A 555 -9.32 -17.47 -12.14
CA GLN A 555 -8.09 -18.27 -12.33
C GLN A 555 -6.81 -17.41 -12.20
N ILE A 556 -5.67 -18.07 -12.35
CA ILE A 556 -4.36 -17.43 -12.33
C ILE A 556 -4.20 -16.60 -13.60
N GLY A 557 -3.84 -15.32 -13.47
CA GLY A 557 -3.62 -14.44 -14.61
C GLY A 557 -3.59 -12.95 -14.29
N GLU A 558 -3.30 -12.14 -15.32
CA GLU A 558 -3.14 -10.69 -15.19
C GLU A 558 -4.43 -9.96 -14.81
N PHE A 559 -5.59 -10.45 -15.25
CA PHE A 559 -6.88 -9.88 -14.87
C PHE A 559 -7.15 -10.04 -13.37
N SER A 560 -6.84 -11.21 -12.82
CA SER A 560 -6.95 -11.48 -11.38
C SER A 560 -6.01 -10.59 -10.58
N ALA A 561 -4.78 -10.42 -11.04
CA ALA A 561 -3.84 -9.46 -10.45
C ALA A 561 -4.37 -8.02 -10.49
N PHE A 562 -4.91 -7.58 -11.64
CA PHE A 562 -5.53 -6.26 -11.79
C PHE A 562 -6.68 -6.04 -10.80
N LEU A 563 -7.59 -7.01 -10.65
CA LEU A 563 -8.71 -6.92 -9.71
C LEU A 563 -8.24 -6.89 -8.26
N ALA A 564 -7.28 -7.74 -7.88
CA ALA A 564 -6.71 -7.74 -6.54
C ALA A 564 -6.08 -6.39 -6.18
N ILE A 565 -5.35 -5.78 -7.12
CA ILE A 565 -4.81 -4.42 -6.97
C ILE A 565 -5.94 -3.40 -6.81
N CYS A 566 -6.99 -3.49 -7.62
CA CYS A 566 -8.13 -2.57 -7.52
C CYS A 566 -8.84 -2.65 -6.17
N MET A 567 -9.09 -3.86 -5.66
CA MET A 567 -9.76 -4.07 -4.38
C MET A 567 -9.03 -3.39 -3.21
N TYR A 568 -7.70 -3.43 -3.23
CA TYR A 568 -6.89 -2.77 -2.20
C TYR A 568 -6.75 -1.25 -2.42
N ALA A 569 -6.51 -0.82 -3.67
CA ALA A 569 -6.17 0.55 -4.00
C ALA A 569 -7.38 1.51 -4.15
N VAL A 570 -8.60 0.98 -4.26
CA VAL A 570 -9.82 1.81 -4.44
C VAL A 570 -10.20 2.60 -3.18
N VAL A 571 -9.87 2.09 -1.99
CA VAL A 571 -10.36 2.65 -0.73
C VAL A 571 -9.85 4.08 -0.45
N PRO A 572 -8.55 4.40 -0.61
CA PRO A 572 -8.08 5.77 -0.47
C PRO A 572 -8.83 6.73 -1.38
N MET A 573 -9.07 6.35 -2.65
CA MET A 573 -9.79 7.20 -3.59
C MET A 573 -11.21 7.51 -3.12
N ILE A 574 -11.96 6.51 -2.62
CA ILE A 574 -13.32 6.71 -2.07
C ILE A 574 -13.28 7.69 -0.88
N ARG A 575 -12.40 7.42 0.09
CA ARG A 575 -12.35 8.19 1.35
C ARG A 575 -11.88 9.62 1.14
N TYR A 576 -10.80 9.84 0.40
CA TYR A 576 -10.25 11.18 0.16
C TYR A 576 -11.15 12.01 -0.75
N THR A 577 -11.82 11.40 -1.74
CA THR A 577 -12.80 12.10 -2.57
C THR A 577 -13.98 12.58 -1.73
N ARG A 578 -14.57 11.67 -0.93
CA ARG A 578 -15.65 12.05 -0.02
C ARG A 578 -15.21 13.15 0.93
N HIS A 579 -14.09 12.96 1.64
CA HIS A 579 -13.57 13.92 2.60
C HIS A 579 -13.35 15.28 1.95
N GLY A 580 -12.65 15.34 0.81
CA GLY A 580 -12.43 16.59 0.09
C GLY A 580 -13.73 17.35 -0.23
N LEU A 581 -14.77 16.64 -0.69
CA LEU A 581 -16.05 17.24 -1.09
C LEU A 581 -16.92 17.70 0.09
N VAL A 582 -16.70 17.17 1.30
CA VAL A 582 -17.49 17.54 2.50
C VAL A 582 -16.73 18.47 3.46
N SER A 583 -15.42 18.65 3.28
CA SER A 583 -14.57 19.48 4.17
C SER A 583 -14.41 20.94 3.69
N ALA A 584 -15.24 21.39 2.74
CA ALA A 584 -15.24 22.80 2.34
C ALA A 584 -15.77 23.70 3.48
N PRO A 585 -15.17 24.89 3.72
CA PRO A 585 -15.61 25.80 4.78
C PRO A 585 -17.08 26.19 4.65
N GLU A 586 -17.78 26.21 5.77
CA GLU A 586 -19.22 26.46 5.79
C GLU A 586 -19.54 27.89 5.31
N GLU A 587 -18.66 28.85 5.57
CA GLU A 587 -18.81 30.26 5.18
C GLU A 587 -18.86 30.44 3.66
N ILE A 588 -18.04 29.68 2.92
CA ILE A 588 -18.02 29.72 1.45
C ILE A 588 -19.31 29.11 0.88
N ILE A 589 -19.81 28.05 1.52
CA ILE A 589 -21.05 27.38 1.11
C ILE A 589 -22.26 28.29 1.39
N GLU A 590 -22.30 28.95 2.54
CA GLU A 590 -23.36 29.90 2.90
C GLU A 590 -23.38 31.11 1.96
N ALA A 591 -22.21 31.70 1.66
CA ALA A 591 -22.10 32.81 0.71
C ALA A 591 -22.58 32.43 -0.70
N ALA A 592 -22.28 31.21 -1.14
CA ALA A 592 -22.73 30.71 -2.43
C ALA A 592 -24.25 30.48 -2.48
N ARG A 593 -24.82 29.91 -1.42
CA ARG A 593 -26.28 29.73 -1.31
C ARG A 593 -27.00 31.07 -1.26
N ALA A 594 -26.48 32.04 -0.51
CA ALA A 594 -27.00 33.40 -0.47
C ALA A 594 -26.95 34.08 -1.84
N SER A 595 -25.95 33.73 -2.67
CA SER A 595 -25.82 34.19 -4.06
C SER A 595 -26.70 33.42 -5.06
N GLY A 596 -27.55 32.50 -4.60
CA GLY A 596 -28.48 31.73 -5.43
C GLY A 596 -27.89 30.48 -6.09
N ALA A 597 -26.72 30.01 -5.66
CA ALA A 597 -26.12 28.79 -6.22
C ALA A 597 -26.96 27.55 -5.88
N GLY A 598 -27.34 26.78 -6.91
CA GLY A 598 -28.00 25.49 -6.75
C GLY A 598 -27.04 24.41 -6.22
N LYS A 599 -27.58 23.28 -5.71
CA LYS A 599 -26.78 22.17 -5.14
C LYS A 599 -25.71 21.63 -6.10
N TRP A 600 -26.00 21.58 -7.39
CA TRP A 600 -25.06 21.11 -8.40
C TRP A 600 -23.99 22.15 -8.74
N GLN A 601 -24.33 23.44 -8.70
CA GLN A 601 -23.36 24.52 -8.84
C GLN A 601 -22.44 24.56 -7.62
N GLU A 602 -22.99 24.48 -6.40
CA GLU A 602 -22.23 24.34 -5.15
C GLU A 602 -21.25 23.16 -5.22
N MET A 603 -21.70 22.00 -5.74
CA MET A 603 -20.86 20.81 -5.85
C MET A 603 -19.72 20.98 -6.87
N PHE A 604 -19.99 21.40 -8.10
CA PHE A 604 -19.00 21.39 -9.17
C PHE A 604 -18.17 22.67 -9.27
N GLU A 605 -18.70 23.82 -8.85
CA GLU A 605 -18.01 25.11 -8.96
C GLU A 605 -17.27 25.50 -7.68
N ILE A 606 -17.67 24.94 -6.52
CA ILE A 606 -17.09 25.31 -5.22
C ILE A 606 -16.42 24.10 -4.57
N ARG A 607 -17.20 23.08 -4.20
CA ARG A 607 -16.67 21.90 -3.48
C ARG A 607 -15.66 21.15 -4.34
N GLY A 608 -15.91 20.95 -5.63
CA GLY A 608 -15.02 20.25 -6.55
C GLY A 608 -13.63 20.87 -6.66
N PRO A 609 -13.51 22.17 -7.01
CA PRO A 609 -12.23 22.86 -7.06
C PRO A 609 -11.50 22.87 -5.71
N TYR A 610 -12.21 23.12 -4.61
CA TYR A 610 -11.64 23.10 -3.26
C TYR A 610 -11.15 21.70 -2.86
N ALA A 611 -11.89 20.65 -3.24
CA ALA A 611 -11.55 19.26 -2.97
C ALA A 611 -10.39 18.73 -3.82
N ALA A 612 -10.05 19.39 -4.94
CA ALA A 612 -9.11 18.86 -5.93
C ALA A 612 -7.74 18.47 -5.34
N PRO A 613 -7.09 19.27 -4.45
CA PRO A 613 -5.85 18.84 -3.81
C PRO A 613 -6.01 17.59 -2.95
N THR A 614 -7.12 17.47 -2.22
CA THR A 614 -7.42 16.31 -1.37
C THR A 614 -7.72 15.07 -2.21
N ILE A 615 -8.44 15.22 -3.34
CA ILE A 615 -8.66 14.15 -4.32
C ILE A 615 -7.33 13.68 -4.93
N LEU A 616 -6.42 14.61 -5.26
CA LEU A 616 -5.08 14.28 -5.76
C LEU A 616 -4.23 13.56 -4.72
N LEU A 617 -4.36 13.91 -3.43
CA LEU A 617 -3.76 13.11 -2.35
C LEU A 617 -4.36 11.70 -2.28
N GLY A 618 -5.67 11.56 -2.48
CA GLY A 618 -6.33 10.26 -2.62
C GLY A 618 -5.76 9.42 -3.75
N LEU A 619 -5.60 10.03 -4.94
CA LEU A 619 -4.99 9.39 -6.10
C LEU A 619 -3.56 8.95 -5.82
N ASN A 620 -2.78 9.78 -5.12
CA ASN A 620 -1.42 9.43 -4.71
C ASN A 620 -1.40 8.19 -3.81
N GLN A 621 -2.27 8.13 -2.78
CA GLN A 621 -2.38 6.94 -1.93
C GLN A 621 -2.82 5.70 -2.71
N THR A 622 -3.73 5.86 -3.67
CA THR A 622 -4.12 4.79 -4.59
C THR A 622 -2.94 4.28 -5.44
N ILE A 623 -2.06 5.17 -5.92
CA ILE A 623 -0.83 4.78 -6.62
C ILE A 623 0.09 3.97 -5.70
N LEU A 624 0.37 4.48 -4.50
CA LEU A 624 1.25 3.81 -3.54
C LEU A 624 0.71 2.41 -3.18
N TYR A 625 -0.59 2.29 -2.94
CA TYR A 625 -1.24 1.02 -2.60
C TYR A 625 -1.23 0.06 -3.79
N ALA A 626 -1.40 0.58 -5.02
CA ALA A 626 -1.33 -0.25 -6.21
C ALA A 626 0.07 -0.86 -6.42
N PHE A 627 1.13 -0.07 -6.23
CA PHE A 627 2.51 -0.57 -6.31
C PHE A 627 2.85 -1.53 -5.17
N ALA A 628 2.40 -1.26 -3.95
CA ALA A 628 2.59 -2.18 -2.82
C ALA A 628 1.96 -3.56 -3.10
N MET A 629 0.78 -3.57 -3.74
CA MET A 629 0.09 -4.81 -4.08
C MET A 629 0.71 -5.57 -5.27
N LEU A 630 1.53 -4.93 -6.12
CA LEU A 630 2.15 -5.62 -7.27
C LEU A 630 3.03 -6.82 -6.86
N VAL A 631 3.70 -6.74 -5.72
CA VAL A 631 4.56 -7.84 -5.26
C VAL A 631 3.73 -9.02 -4.78
N ILE A 632 2.61 -8.77 -4.11
CA ILE A 632 1.69 -9.83 -3.67
C ILE A 632 0.96 -10.41 -4.89
N ALA A 633 0.55 -9.56 -5.83
CA ALA A 633 -0.06 -9.97 -7.08
C ALA A 633 0.87 -10.87 -7.93
N ALA A 634 2.19 -10.79 -7.73
CA ALA A 634 3.15 -11.68 -8.39
C ALA A 634 2.93 -13.16 -8.05
N LEU A 635 2.36 -13.46 -6.88
CA LEU A 635 1.99 -14.83 -6.49
C LEU A 635 0.88 -15.42 -7.38
N ILE A 636 0.14 -14.58 -8.11
CA ILE A 636 -0.86 -14.97 -9.12
C ILE A 636 -0.24 -15.06 -10.53
N GLY A 637 1.09 -15.11 -10.65
CA GLY A 637 1.74 -15.33 -11.94
C GLY A 637 1.80 -14.10 -12.86
N THR A 638 1.94 -12.89 -12.29
CA THR A 638 2.32 -11.72 -13.11
C THR A 638 3.77 -11.85 -13.61
N THR A 639 4.15 -11.03 -14.59
CA THR A 639 5.45 -11.11 -15.27
C THR A 639 6.38 -9.91 -15.01
N GLY A 640 5.93 -8.93 -14.22
CA GLY A 640 6.67 -7.68 -13.99
C GLY A 640 7.76 -7.74 -12.90
N LEU A 641 8.10 -6.57 -12.35
CA LEU A 641 9.09 -6.44 -11.27
C LEU A 641 8.72 -7.24 -10.01
N GLY A 642 7.44 -7.32 -9.67
CA GLY A 642 6.97 -8.09 -8.51
C GLY A 642 7.40 -9.55 -8.56
N GLN A 643 7.31 -10.16 -9.76
CA GLN A 643 7.74 -11.54 -9.98
C GLN A 643 9.26 -11.70 -9.86
N SER A 644 10.02 -10.70 -10.29
CA SER A 644 11.49 -10.70 -10.13
C SER A 644 11.89 -10.71 -8.67
N ILE A 645 11.21 -9.89 -7.86
CA ILE A 645 11.43 -9.81 -6.41
C ILE A 645 11.04 -11.15 -5.74
N TYR A 646 9.89 -11.73 -6.11
CA TYR A 646 9.45 -13.01 -5.57
C TYR A 646 10.41 -14.16 -5.91
N LEU A 647 10.86 -14.26 -7.17
CA LEU A 647 11.82 -15.27 -7.60
C LEU A 647 13.19 -15.08 -6.92
N ALA A 648 13.62 -13.83 -6.72
CA ALA A 648 14.86 -13.52 -6.01
C ALA A 648 14.81 -13.98 -4.55
N LEU A 649 13.68 -13.78 -3.86
CA LEU A 649 13.48 -14.28 -2.51
C LEU A 649 13.59 -15.81 -2.44
N GLY A 650 12.91 -16.52 -3.35
CA GLY A 650 12.95 -17.99 -3.40
C GLY A 650 14.33 -18.57 -3.73
N LYS A 651 15.19 -17.82 -4.44
CA LYS A 651 16.57 -18.21 -4.76
C LYS A 651 17.61 -17.63 -3.81
N ALA A 652 17.20 -16.86 -2.80
CA ALA A 652 18.09 -16.05 -1.97
C ALA A 652 19.05 -15.13 -2.77
N ASP A 653 18.62 -14.67 -3.95
CA ASP A 653 19.39 -13.79 -4.83
C ASP A 653 19.24 -12.32 -4.40
N VAL A 654 20.17 -11.87 -3.57
CA VAL A 654 20.16 -10.50 -3.01
C VAL A 654 20.32 -9.45 -4.12
N GLY A 655 21.12 -9.73 -5.15
CA GLY A 655 21.40 -8.81 -6.24
C GLY A 655 20.14 -8.50 -7.04
N LEU A 656 19.45 -9.53 -7.53
CA LEU A 656 18.18 -9.38 -8.23
C LEU A 656 17.08 -8.81 -7.31
N GLY A 657 17.01 -9.26 -6.06
CA GLY A 657 16.00 -8.83 -5.10
C GLY A 657 16.05 -7.34 -4.82
N LEU A 658 17.25 -6.81 -4.51
CA LEU A 658 17.44 -5.39 -4.22
C LEU A 658 17.31 -4.50 -5.47
N THR A 659 17.84 -4.93 -6.62
CA THR A 659 17.74 -4.14 -7.86
C THR A 659 16.31 -4.07 -8.38
N ALA A 660 15.56 -5.18 -8.38
CA ALA A 660 14.16 -5.18 -8.76
C ALA A 660 13.29 -4.41 -7.75
N GLY A 661 13.60 -4.51 -6.45
CA GLY A 661 12.97 -3.71 -5.40
C GLY A 661 13.20 -2.20 -5.58
N ALA A 662 14.45 -1.81 -5.86
CA ALA A 662 14.80 -0.42 -6.15
C ALA A 662 14.10 0.09 -7.41
N ALA A 663 14.05 -0.71 -8.48
CA ALA A 663 13.31 -0.36 -9.69
C ALA A 663 11.81 -0.14 -9.41
N MET A 664 11.19 -1.00 -8.59
CA MET A 664 9.78 -0.83 -8.21
C MET A 664 9.56 0.42 -7.35
N ALA A 665 10.44 0.68 -6.38
CA ALA A 665 10.40 1.88 -5.56
C ALA A 665 10.59 3.16 -6.39
N ILE A 666 11.48 3.13 -7.39
CA ILE A 666 11.66 4.23 -8.34
C ILE A 666 10.38 4.52 -9.11
N LEU A 667 9.70 3.50 -9.66
CA LEU A 667 8.44 3.71 -10.37
C LEU A 667 7.38 4.36 -9.47
N ALA A 668 7.22 3.82 -8.25
CA ALA A 668 6.27 4.35 -7.28
C ALA A 668 6.62 5.79 -6.89
N LEU A 669 7.89 6.09 -6.62
CA LEU A 669 8.36 7.40 -6.20
C LEU A 669 8.27 8.44 -7.34
N VAL A 670 8.58 8.07 -8.58
CA VAL A 670 8.39 8.95 -9.74
C VAL A 670 6.91 9.27 -9.91
N ALA A 671 6.03 8.27 -9.84
CA ALA A 671 4.59 8.48 -9.94
C ALA A 671 4.05 9.38 -8.80
N ASP A 672 4.46 9.11 -7.55
CA ASP A 672 4.13 9.93 -6.37
C ASP A 672 4.54 11.39 -6.56
N ARG A 673 5.82 11.66 -6.89
CA ARG A 673 6.34 13.02 -7.04
C ARG A 673 5.68 13.79 -8.18
N LEU A 674 5.32 13.12 -9.28
CA LEU A 674 4.57 13.73 -10.37
C LEU A 674 3.17 14.18 -9.91
N VAL A 675 2.44 13.34 -9.18
CA VAL A 675 1.09 13.68 -8.67
C VAL A 675 1.15 14.75 -7.60
N GLN A 676 2.11 14.69 -6.68
CA GLN A 676 2.31 15.72 -5.65
C GLN A 676 2.61 17.09 -6.26
N GLY A 677 3.43 17.18 -7.31
CA GLY A 677 3.72 18.43 -8.00
C GLY A 677 2.45 19.13 -8.50
N PHE A 678 1.55 18.39 -9.13
CA PHE A 678 0.24 18.91 -9.56
C PHE A 678 -0.67 19.31 -8.39
N ALA A 679 -0.63 18.58 -7.28
CA ALA A 679 -1.41 18.89 -6.09
C ALA A 679 -0.95 20.20 -5.42
N GLU A 680 0.36 20.42 -5.30
CA GLU A 680 0.93 21.65 -4.76
C GLU A 680 0.66 22.87 -5.64
N GLU A 681 0.77 22.73 -6.96
CA GLU A 681 0.43 23.80 -7.90
C GLU A 681 -1.04 24.21 -7.76
N ARG A 682 -1.95 23.24 -7.63
CA ARG A 682 -3.38 23.49 -7.37
C ARG A 682 -3.63 24.18 -6.04
N ARG A 683 -2.95 23.78 -4.95
CA ARG A 683 -3.08 24.45 -3.64
C ARG A 683 -2.66 25.91 -3.72
N LYS A 684 -1.50 26.18 -4.32
CA LYS A 684 -1.00 27.54 -4.52
C LYS A 684 -1.95 28.39 -5.35
N ALA A 685 -2.57 27.82 -6.40
CA ALA A 685 -3.55 28.53 -7.21
C ALA A 685 -4.84 28.89 -6.43
N LEU A 686 -5.17 28.13 -5.39
CA LEU A 686 -6.33 28.35 -4.52
C LEU A 686 -6.02 29.17 -3.26
N GLY A 687 -4.75 29.54 -3.03
CA GLY A 687 -4.32 30.23 -1.82
C GLY A 687 -4.32 29.36 -0.57
N LEU A 688 -4.21 28.03 -0.72
CA LEU A 688 -4.19 27.02 0.34
C LEU A 688 -2.79 26.58 0.74
#